data_AF-W0GL55-F1
#
_entry.id   AF-W0GL55-F1
#
_cell.length_a   1.000
_cell.length_b   1.000
_cell.length_c   1.000
_cell.angle_alpha   90.00
_cell.angle_beta   90.00
_cell.angle_gamma   90.00
#
_symmetry.space_group_name_H-M   'P 1'
#
loop_
_entity.id
_entity.type
_entity.pdbx_description
1 polymer ?
#
loop_
_entity_poly.entity_id
_entity_poly.type
_entity_poly.pdbx_seq_one_letter_code
_entity_poly.pdbx_strand_id
1 'polypeptide(L)'
;MNNANQQPHVVICNNCKKRLQSLLKTIKKENPLLIKKLQLLPIKTETNFDSTMDNDIQPFLVFRCWDVYYGLFNKKNLYCNNKIKPNVINNIVYLSAQTFAKTFHIPDVQPSLALTVAENHLPTIIPPSQHQLVTTIKNNVDLRNPDVFYPEIEDEYHSQLQELLKHYHYKFIILIVVLLVILAGIGIGGWQIYQYLNQPTAHATNRIDISHDGGYFPNVRVTINNTSSDQLTNAVQQISELNSDLLTALNDPTTVLTTSDHLPYDGGYHLINITVNATHAKQFEGIANVTLAVRAAKFDITNLDGNFSNLAPLKIMNLTNQNIINVLQTIPDLNPNLASLLTNDQLKISDITPSILISDGRPHLINFTLDANQTKQFQGTLPVSVYFIATKINISNINGNYLTSPPVVVGDLTHDNLIYLIQNVQGVDANLATAVNDPNIFVSTSSTLLPNNQPSEIDITVDANATKNYTGTLLVKLQAKNGTIDISNLNQDLTSQPAVSEPDTKPNELIAGLKQVTGLNPTLLYLLDQSGIKVTTDSVLNHDGLAHKIDIKITALAIPNYTGQAVVSIMMKSTKIDITNDGDDYTNQHVTIGNDLNANTLIAALNQLGPTIVNENILAAIKDPQVIVTSDSPFQVDNKPHSIKITIDAQYTKQYEGTAHVKILMQSNKINITNDSGYYSQYQNVIFFARY
;
A
#
# COMPACT_ATOMS: atom_id res chain seq x y z
N MET A 1 -44.54 -49.62 15.65
CA MET A 1 -45.41 -49.34 14.49
C MET A 1 -45.53 -47.83 14.32
N ASN A 2 -44.74 -47.24 13.42
CA ASN A 2 -45.21 -46.40 12.32
C ASN A 2 -44.00 -45.91 11.53
N ASN A 3 -43.93 -46.39 10.30
CA ASN A 3 -43.03 -45.91 9.26
C ASN A 3 -43.32 -44.44 8.96
N ALA A 4 -42.27 -43.63 8.97
CA ALA A 4 -42.22 -42.42 8.16
C ALA A 4 -40.81 -42.35 7.55
N ASN A 5 -40.70 -42.86 6.32
CA ASN A 5 -39.70 -42.46 5.35
C ASN A 5 -39.86 -40.94 5.13
N GLN A 6 -39.27 -40.11 5.97
CA GLN A 6 -39.04 -38.70 5.67
C GLN A 6 -37.63 -38.57 5.11
N GLN A 7 -37.53 -38.47 3.78
CA GLN A 7 -36.35 -37.89 3.16
C GLN A 7 -36.12 -36.51 3.82
N PRO A 8 -34.90 -36.18 4.28
CA PRO A 8 -34.63 -34.85 4.78
C PRO A 8 -34.81 -33.86 3.63
N HIS A 9 -35.89 -33.08 3.68
CA HIS A 9 -36.13 -32.02 2.72
C HIS A 9 -34.96 -31.03 2.81
N VAL A 10 -34.29 -30.78 1.69
CA VAL A 10 -33.24 -29.76 1.59
C VAL A 10 -33.89 -28.38 1.76
N VAL A 11 -33.84 -27.82 2.97
CA VAL A 11 -34.38 -26.49 3.27
C VAL A 11 -33.27 -25.45 3.08
N ILE A 12 -33.17 -24.91 1.88
CA ILE A 12 -32.24 -23.81 1.54
C ILE A 12 -33.04 -22.50 1.43
N CYS A 13 -32.53 -21.42 2.01
CA CYS A 13 -33.18 -20.11 1.95
C CYS A 13 -33.26 -19.57 0.50
N ASN A 14 -34.21 -18.67 0.24
CA ASN A 14 -34.45 -18.15 -1.11
C ASN A 14 -33.21 -17.49 -1.76
N ASN A 15 -32.35 -16.85 -0.97
CA ASN A 15 -31.14 -16.21 -1.47
C ASN A 15 -30.07 -17.25 -1.90
N CYS A 16 -29.81 -18.25 -1.07
CA CYS A 16 -28.90 -19.35 -1.41
C CYS A 16 -29.42 -20.16 -2.60
N LYS A 17 -30.74 -20.35 -2.71
CA LYS A 17 -31.38 -20.98 -3.87
C LYS A 17 -31.14 -20.20 -5.17
N LYS A 18 -31.30 -18.87 -5.15
CA LYS A 18 -31.00 -18.01 -6.31
C LYS A 18 -29.53 -18.09 -6.73
N ARG A 19 -28.59 -18.03 -5.77
CA ARG A 19 -27.15 -18.15 -6.03
C ARG A 19 -26.79 -19.51 -6.62
N LEU A 20 -27.28 -20.60 -6.02
CA LEU A 20 -27.07 -21.96 -6.52
C LEU A 20 -27.66 -22.16 -7.91
N GLN A 21 -28.86 -21.62 -8.19
CA GLN A 21 -29.46 -21.67 -9.52
C GLN A 21 -28.65 -20.92 -10.57
N SER A 22 -28.03 -19.78 -10.22
CA SER A 22 -27.13 -19.06 -11.11
C SER A 22 -25.90 -19.90 -11.46
N LEU A 23 -25.27 -20.49 -10.45
CA LEU A 23 -24.09 -21.34 -10.63
C LEU A 23 -24.40 -22.61 -11.44
N LEU A 24 -25.53 -23.27 -11.17
CA LEU A 24 -25.99 -24.41 -11.96
C LEU A 24 -26.32 -24.01 -13.41
N LYS A 25 -26.81 -22.78 -13.67
CA LYS A 25 -27.01 -22.30 -15.06
C LYS A 25 -25.67 -22.13 -15.78
N THR A 26 -24.64 -21.62 -15.11
CA THR A 26 -23.28 -21.51 -15.67
C THR A 26 -22.70 -22.88 -15.99
N ILE A 27 -22.76 -23.83 -15.04
CA ILE A 27 -22.31 -25.22 -15.27
C ILE A 27 -23.10 -25.87 -16.41
N LYS A 28 -24.40 -25.55 -16.58
CA LYS A 28 -25.23 -26.10 -17.66
C LYS A 28 -24.75 -25.64 -19.03
N LYS A 29 -24.31 -24.38 -19.10
CA LYS A 29 -23.82 -23.74 -20.32
C LYS A 29 -22.47 -24.33 -20.73
N GLU A 30 -21.59 -24.59 -19.77
CA GLU A 30 -20.24 -25.08 -20.02
C GLU A 30 -20.16 -26.62 -20.14
N ASN A 31 -20.95 -27.36 -19.37
CA ASN A 31 -20.99 -28.82 -19.40
C ASN A 31 -22.40 -29.39 -19.08
N PRO A 32 -23.32 -29.43 -20.07
CA PRO A 32 -24.72 -29.80 -19.86
C PRO A 32 -24.92 -31.24 -19.36
N LEU A 33 -23.97 -32.14 -19.62
CA LEU A 33 -24.02 -33.54 -19.17
C LEU A 33 -23.62 -33.71 -17.70
N LEU A 34 -22.85 -32.77 -17.13
CA LEU A 34 -22.39 -32.83 -15.75
C LEU A 34 -23.55 -32.64 -14.76
N ILE A 35 -24.48 -31.73 -15.04
CA ILE A 35 -25.59 -31.42 -14.12
C ILE A 35 -26.45 -32.64 -13.78
N LYS A 36 -26.72 -33.53 -14.76
CA LYS A 36 -27.51 -34.74 -14.52
C LYS A 36 -26.81 -35.73 -13.55
N LYS A 37 -25.49 -35.59 -13.43
CA LYS A 37 -24.62 -36.40 -12.56
C LYS A 37 -24.35 -35.75 -11.21
N LEU A 38 -24.82 -34.53 -10.95
CA LEU A 38 -24.64 -33.86 -9.66
C LEU A 38 -25.83 -34.11 -8.73
N GLN A 39 -25.56 -34.13 -7.43
CA GLN A 39 -26.55 -34.25 -6.37
C GLN A 39 -26.14 -33.37 -5.19
N LEU A 40 -27.11 -32.63 -4.66
CA LEU A 40 -26.92 -31.75 -3.51
C LEU A 40 -27.32 -32.49 -2.24
N LEU A 41 -26.42 -32.57 -1.25
CA LEU A 41 -26.66 -33.21 0.04
C LEU A 41 -26.11 -32.35 1.19
N PRO A 42 -26.74 -32.37 2.38
CA PRO A 42 -26.17 -31.77 3.58
C PRO A 42 -24.89 -32.50 4.01
N ILE A 43 -23.95 -31.74 4.60
CA ILE A 43 -22.68 -32.22 5.14
C ILE A 43 -22.67 -32.04 6.65
N LYS A 44 -22.18 -33.06 7.35
CA LYS A 44 -21.73 -32.96 8.74
C LYS A 44 -20.24 -33.26 8.83
N THR A 45 -19.54 -32.48 9.63
CA THR A 45 -18.11 -32.69 9.90
C THR A 45 -17.94 -33.51 11.17
N GLU A 46 -17.25 -34.64 11.09
CA GLU A 46 -16.88 -35.46 12.25
C GLU A 46 -15.43 -35.14 12.61
N THR A 47 -15.19 -34.72 13.85
CA THR A 47 -13.85 -34.35 14.33
C THR A 47 -12.94 -35.56 14.56
N ASN A 48 -13.50 -36.77 14.60
CA ASN A 48 -12.77 -38.01 14.86
C ASN A 48 -12.49 -38.83 13.58
N PHE A 49 -12.81 -38.30 12.39
CA PHE A 49 -12.47 -38.92 11.11
C PHE A 49 -11.19 -38.30 10.55
N ASP A 50 -10.26 -39.15 10.09
CA ASP A 50 -9.15 -38.70 9.24
C ASP A 50 -9.57 -38.68 7.76
N SER A 51 -8.72 -38.11 6.89
CA SER A 51 -9.02 -38.02 5.45
C SER A 51 -9.00 -39.37 4.71
N THR A 52 -8.45 -40.44 5.30
CA THR A 52 -8.50 -41.80 4.75
C THR A 52 -9.86 -42.46 4.98
N MET A 53 -10.58 -42.01 6.02
CA MET A 53 -11.94 -42.45 6.34
C MET A 53 -13.02 -41.80 5.48
N ASP A 54 -12.68 -40.80 4.64
CA ASP A 54 -13.64 -40.11 3.76
C ASP A 54 -14.06 -40.93 2.53
N ASN A 55 -13.49 -42.13 2.36
CA ASN A 55 -13.80 -43.07 1.27
C ASN A 55 -13.78 -42.39 -0.12
N ASP A 56 -12.81 -41.49 -0.38
CA ASP A 56 -12.68 -40.71 -1.62
C ASP A 56 -13.93 -39.86 -1.99
N ILE A 57 -14.75 -39.47 -1.01
CA ILE A 57 -15.86 -38.55 -1.26
C ILE A 57 -15.34 -37.12 -1.31
N GLN A 58 -15.26 -36.56 -2.52
CA GLN A 58 -14.91 -35.15 -2.74
C GLN A 58 -16.12 -34.35 -3.23
N PRO A 59 -16.53 -33.28 -2.52
CA PRO A 59 -17.51 -32.34 -3.03
C PRO A 59 -16.95 -31.56 -4.23
N PHE A 60 -17.80 -31.22 -5.18
CA PHE A 60 -17.50 -30.27 -6.25
C PHE A 60 -17.59 -28.82 -5.76
N LEU A 61 -18.51 -28.56 -4.82
CA LEU A 61 -18.72 -27.27 -4.20
C LEU A 61 -19.29 -27.49 -2.80
N VAL A 62 -18.82 -26.73 -1.82
CA VAL A 62 -19.44 -26.66 -0.49
C VAL A 62 -19.89 -25.23 -0.23
N PHE A 63 -21.10 -25.06 0.30
CA PHE A 63 -21.59 -23.76 0.73
C PHE A 63 -22.37 -23.87 2.03
N ARG A 64 -22.37 -22.79 2.81
CA ARG A 64 -23.16 -22.67 4.03
C ARG A 64 -24.49 -22.00 3.74
N CYS A 65 -25.59 -22.55 4.25
CA CYS A 65 -26.90 -21.89 4.27
C CYS A 65 -27.44 -21.96 5.69
N TRP A 66 -27.50 -20.81 6.38
CA TRP A 66 -27.73 -20.74 7.83
C TRP A 66 -26.70 -21.61 8.58
N ASP A 67 -27.14 -22.53 9.43
CA ASP A 67 -26.24 -23.38 10.23
C ASP A 67 -26.02 -24.78 9.63
N VAL A 68 -26.41 -24.98 8.37
CA VAL A 68 -26.21 -26.25 7.65
C VAL A 68 -25.26 -26.05 6.48
N TYR A 69 -24.28 -26.93 6.38
CA TYR A 69 -23.39 -27.01 5.23
C TYR A 69 -24.00 -27.95 4.18
N TYR A 70 -23.92 -27.54 2.92
CA TYR A 70 -24.38 -28.33 1.78
C TYR A 70 -23.23 -28.53 0.80
N GLY A 71 -23.12 -29.76 0.29
CA GLY A 71 -22.18 -30.14 -0.74
C GLY A 71 -22.88 -30.52 -2.03
N LEU A 72 -22.33 -30.08 -3.16
CA LEU A 72 -22.69 -30.56 -4.48
C LEU A 72 -21.73 -31.68 -4.86
N PHE A 73 -22.22 -32.91 -4.99
CA PHE A 73 -21.41 -34.10 -5.23
C PHE A 73 -21.69 -34.69 -6.60
N ASN A 74 -20.68 -35.29 -7.23
CA ASN A 74 -20.92 -36.20 -8.34
C ASN A 74 -21.56 -37.48 -7.77
N LYS A 75 -22.69 -37.93 -8.32
CA LYS A 75 -23.38 -39.15 -7.90
C LYS A 75 -22.41 -40.32 -7.84
N LYS A 76 -21.51 -40.48 -8.83
CA LYS A 76 -20.51 -41.57 -8.81
C LYS A 76 -19.57 -41.53 -7.60
N ASN A 77 -19.28 -40.34 -7.03
CA ASN A 77 -18.45 -40.23 -5.83
C ASN A 77 -19.16 -40.75 -4.57
N LEU A 78 -20.49 -40.87 -4.57
CA LEU A 78 -21.27 -41.34 -3.42
C LEU A 78 -21.48 -42.86 -3.41
N TYR A 79 -21.08 -43.58 -4.47
CA TYR A 79 -21.26 -45.03 -4.58
C TYR A 79 -19.94 -45.75 -4.86
N CYS A 80 -19.80 -46.97 -4.36
CA CYS A 80 -18.78 -47.93 -4.75
C CYS A 80 -19.48 -49.25 -5.11
N ASN A 81 -19.24 -49.79 -6.31
CA ASN A 81 -19.89 -51.01 -6.81
C ASN A 81 -21.43 -51.01 -6.66
N ASN A 82 -22.09 -49.91 -7.04
CA ASN A 82 -23.55 -49.68 -6.91
C ASN A 82 -24.11 -49.69 -5.47
N LYS A 83 -23.27 -49.71 -4.44
CA LYS A 83 -23.67 -49.51 -3.04
C LYS A 83 -23.28 -48.11 -2.58
N ILE A 84 -24.15 -47.47 -1.77
CA ILE A 84 -23.88 -46.16 -1.17
C ILE A 84 -22.65 -46.30 -0.25
N LYS A 85 -21.71 -45.36 -0.34
CA LYS A 85 -20.52 -45.34 0.52
C LYS A 85 -20.94 -45.17 2.00
N PRO A 86 -20.25 -45.81 2.94
CA PRO A 86 -20.66 -45.85 4.35
C PRO A 86 -20.73 -44.45 5.01
N ASN A 87 -20.00 -43.46 4.48
CA ASN A 87 -20.04 -42.06 4.94
C ASN A 87 -21.29 -41.29 4.50
N VAL A 88 -22.20 -41.91 3.76
CA VAL A 88 -23.48 -41.32 3.35
C VAL A 88 -24.60 -42.04 4.11
N ILE A 89 -25.00 -41.45 5.24
CA ILE A 89 -26.01 -42.02 6.15
C ILE A 89 -27.24 -41.14 6.09
N ASN A 90 -28.42 -41.72 5.82
CA ASN A 90 -29.69 -41.00 5.74
C ASN A 90 -29.66 -39.76 4.81
N ASN A 91 -28.94 -39.84 3.69
CA ASN A 91 -28.71 -38.73 2.75
C ASN A 91 -27.94 -37.53 3.35
N ILE A 92 -27.15 -37.75 4.39
CA ILE A 92 -26.20 -36.78 4.95
C ILE A 92 -24.80 -37.34 4.69
N VAL A 93 -23.90 -36.50 4.17
CA VAL A 93 -22.50 -36.88 3.94
C VAL A 93 -21.66 -36.48 5.14
N TYR A 94 -20.97 -37.45 5.73
CA TYR A 94 -20.07 -37.24 6.85
C TYR A 94 -18.64 -37.16 6.32
N LEU A 95 -17.99 -36.01 6.52
CA LEU A 95 -16.63 -35.73 6.06
C LEU A 95 -15.72 -35.38 7.23
N SER A 96 -14.45 -35.73 7.12
CA SER A 96 -13.40 -35.22 8.01
C SER A 96 -13.29 -33.70 7.91
N ALA A 97 -12.84 -33.07 9.00
CA ALA A 97 -12.56 -31.64 9.01
C ALA A 97 -11.52 -31.25 7.93
N GLN A 98 -10.58 -32.14 7.61
CA GLN A 98 -9.54 -31.89 6.60
C GLN A 98 -10.12 -31.82 5.17
N THR A 99 -10.96 -32.77 4.79
CA THR A 99 -11.58 -32.80 3.45
C THR A 99 -12.62 -31.69 3.30
N PHE A 100 -13.34 -31.39 4.38
CA PHE A 100 -14.24 -30.24 4.42
C PHE A 100 -13.49 -28.91 4.21
N ALA A 101 -12.40 -28.67 4.95
CA ALA A 101 -11.60 -27.44 4.85
C ALA A 101 -10.97 -27.26 3.47
N LYS A 102 -10.47 -28.33 2.84
CA LYS A 102 -9.90 -28.29 1.48
C LYS A 102 -10.91 -27.87 0.41
N THR A 103 -12.21 -28.13 0.63
CA THR A 103 -13.26 -27.93 -0.37
C THR A 103 -14.16 -26.73 -0.06
N PHE A 104 -14.03 -26.13 1.12
CA PHE A 104 -14.81 -24.98 1.53
C PHE A 104 -14.25 -23.70 0.90
N HIS A 105 -14.72 -23.37 -0.30
CA HIS A 105 -14.54 -22.06 -0.92
C HIS A 105 -15.92 -21.47 -1.18
N ILE A 106 -16.26 -20.41 -0.45
CA ILE A 106 -17.35 -19.52 -0.83
C ILE A 106 -16.75 -18.50 -1.81
N PRO A 107 -17.09 -18.51 -3.11
CA PRO A 107 -16.62 -17.49 -4.02
C PRO A 107 -17.46 -16.23 -3.83
N ASP A 108 -16.86 -15.18 -3.28
CA ASP A 108 -17.30 -13.82 -3.58
C ASP A 108 -16.60 -13.37 -4.88
N VAL A 109 -17.43 -13.25 -5.92
CA VAL A 109 -17.28 -12.42 -7.12
C VAL A 109 -16.09 -12.69 -8.07
N GLN A 110 -16.49 -13.21 -9.24
CA GLN A 110 -15.89 -13.23 -10.59
C GLN A 110 -14.92 -14.36 -11.00
N PRO A 111 -15.20 -15.03 -12.15
CA PRO A 111 -14.49 -16.22 -12.58
C PRO A 111 -13.34 -15.88 -13.55
N SER A 112 -12.12 -16.31 -13.22
CA SER A 112 -11.16 -16.71 -14.23
C SER A 112 -11.05 -18.24 -14.20
N LEU A 113 -11.90 -18.91 -14.99
CA LEU A 113 -11.66 -20.31 -15.34
C LEU A 113 -10.47 -20.34 -16.31
N ALA A 114 -9.26 -20.43 -15.77
CA ALA A 114 -8.15 -21.01 -16.51
C ALA A 114 -8.31 -22.53 -16.41
N LEU A 115 -8.74 -23.15 -17.51
CA LEU A 115 -8.56 -24.58 -17.71
C LEU A 115 -7.06 -24.83 -17.85
N THR A 116 -6.37 -25.09 -16.74
CA THR A 116 -5.14 -25.87 -16.77
C THR A 116 -5.54 -27.31 -17.03
N VAL A 117 -5.57 -27.66 -18.31
CA VAL A 117 -5.35 -29.03 -18.76
C VAL A 117 -3.97 -29.39 -18.24
N ALA A 118 -3.91 -30.18 -17.17
CA ALA A 118 -2.68 -30.85 -16.79
C ALA A 118 -2.38 -31.86 -17.91
N GLU A 119 -1.50 -31.46 -18.83
CA GLU A 119 -0.68 -32.37 -19.63
C GLU A 119 0.21 -33.16 -18.67
N ASN A 120 -0.32 -34.26 -18.13
CA ASN A 120 0.53 -35.33 -17.68
C ASN A 120 0.77 -36.27 -18.86
N HIS A 121 2.02 -36.24 -19.29
CA HIS A 121 2.59 -37.16 -20.26
C HIS A 121 2.19 -38.61 -20.00
N LEU A 122 1.84 -39.27 -21.10
CA LEU A 122 1.78 -40.72 -21.28
C LEU A 122 2.95 -41.43 -20.57
N PRO A 123 2.71 -42.65 -20.06
CA PRO A 123 3.25 -43.77 -20.80
C PRO A 123 2.14 -44.72 -21.26
N THR A 124 2.27 -45.09 -22.53
CA THR A 124 1.48 -46.07 -23.26
C THR A 124 1.50 -47.43 -22.56
N ILE A 125 0.33 -47.97 -22.19
CA ILE A 125 -0.02 -49.37 -22.46
C ILE A 125 -1.49 -49.42 -22.94
N ILE A 126 -1.66 -50.18 -24.02
CA ILE A 126 -2.82 -50.36 -24.89
C ILE A 126 -3.92 -51.23 -24.22
N PRO A 127 -5.22 -51.01 -24.51
CA PRO A 127 -6.40 -51.74 -24.01
C PRO A 127 -6.67 -53.02 -24.87
N PRO A 128 -7.70 -53.90 -24.72
CA PRO A 128 -9.11 -53.62 -24.40
C PRO A 128 -9.75 -54.71 -23.47
N SER A 129 -10.99 -54.62 -22.99
CA SER A 129 -12.20 -54.43 -23.78
C SER A 129 -13.47 -54.40 -22.90
N GLN A 130 -14.51 -53.75 -23.48
CA GLN A 130 -15.95 -54.04 -23.40
C GLN A 130 -16.68 -53.77 -22.07
N HIS A 131 -17.53 -52.72 -22.05
CA HIS A 131 -18.95 -52.83 -22.42
C HIS A 131 -19.68 -53.94 -21.66
N GLN A 132 -20.25 -53.60 -20.51
CA GLN A 132 -21.53 -54.18 -20.13
C GLN A 132 -22.65 -53.20 -20.47
N LEU A 133 -23.53 -53.75 -21.30
CA LEU A 133 -24.77 -53.19 -21.77
C LEU A 133 -25.74 -53.05 -20.59
N VAL A 134 -26.38 -51.89 -20.59
CA VAL A 134 -27.62 -51.51 -19.93
C VAL A 134 -28.64 -52.67 -19.84
N THR A 135 -29.05 -53.03 -18.62
CA THR A 135 -30.39 -53.55 -18.35
C THR A 135 -31.27 -52.39 -17.87
N THR A 136 -32.10 -51.88 -18.78
CA THR A 136 -33.25 -51.05 -18.40
C THR A 136 -34.40 -51.99 -18.11
N ILE A 137 -34.79 -52.05 -16.85
CA ILE A 137 -36.02 -52.66 -16.36
C ILE A 137 -37.21 -51.93 -17.01
N LYS A 138 -38.07 -52.66 -17.70
CA LYS A 138 -39.43 -52.21 -18.01
C LYS A 138 -40.41 -53.08 -17.24
N ASN A 139 -41.19 -52.37 -16.43
CA ASN A 139 -42.23 -52.78 -15.50
C ASN A 139 -43.14 -53.94 -15.90
N ASN A 140 -43.63 -54.58 -14.84
CA ASN A 140 -44.92 -55.27 -14.69
C ASN A 140 -45.07 -56.59 -15.45
N VAL A 141 -45.28 -57.70 -14.74
CA VAL A 141 -46.62 -58.21 -14.40
C VAL A 141 -46.45 -59.46 -13.52
N ASP A 142 -47.44 -59.61 -12.67
CA ASP A 142 -47.73 -60.60 -11.64
C ASP A 142 -47.79 -62.07 -12.12
N LEU A 143 -47.89 -62.98 -11.14
CA LEU A 143 -48.50 -64.32 -11.16
C LEU A 143 -47.58 -65.56 -11.18
N ARG A 144 -47.43 -66.12 -9.98
CA ARG A 144 -47.75 -67.51 -9.56
C ARG A 144 -47.36 -68.68 -10.49
N ASN A 145 -46.41 -69.49 -9.98
CA ASN A 145 -46.45 -70.97 -9.80
C ASN A 145 -46.72 -71.87 -11.03
N PRO A 146 -46.58 -73.20 -10.93
CA PRO A 146 -45.48 -73.99 -11.50
C PRO A 146 -45.97 -74.93 -12.62
N ASP A 147 -45.06 -75.80 -13.08
CA ASP A 147 -45.32 -77.10 -13.69
C ASP A 147 -45.76 -77.19 -15.17
N VAL A 148 -44.87 -77.83 -15.95
CA VAL A 148 -45.15 -78.99 -16.81
C VAL A 148 -45.51 -78.76 -18.30
N PHE A 149 -44.56 -79.20 -19.15
CA PHE A 149 -44.67 -79.90 -20.45
C PHE A 149 -45.20 -79.17 -21.71
N TYR A 150 -44.81 -79.44 -22.97
CA TYR A 150 -43.80 -80.27 -23.67
C TYR A 150 -43.66 -79.75 -25.14
N PRO A 151 -42.70 -80.26 -25.94
CA PRO A 151 -42.09 -79.63 -27.12
C PRO A 151 -42.83 -79.93 -28.44
N GLU A 152 -42.79 -79.00 -29.41
CA GLU A 152 -42.92 -79.28 -30.86
C GLU A 152 -42.82 -78.01 -31.75
N ILE A 153 -41.89 -77.09 -31.45
CA ILE A 153 -41.52 -76.00 -32.38
C ILE A 153 -39.98 -75.92 -32.51
N GLU A 154 -39.28 -77.05 -32.32
CA GLU A 154 -37.81 -77.11 -32.26
C GLU A 154 -37.16 -77.36 -33.64
N ASP A 155 -37.90 -77.84 -34.63
CA ASP A 155 -37.32 -78.20 -35.93
C ASP A 155 -37.15 -77.02 -36.90
N GLU A 156 -37.89 -75.91 -36.72
CA GLU A 156 -37.79 -74.74 -37.61
C GLU A 156 -36.72 -73.72 -37.16
N TYR A 157 -36.23 -73.83 -35.91
CA TYR A 157 -35.18 -72.96 -35.37
C TYR A 157 -33.76 -73.45 -35.70
N HIS A 158 -33.58 -74.74 -36.01
CA HIS A 158 -32.26 -75.33 -36.18
C HIS A 158 -31.57 -75.03 -37.52
N SER A 159 -32.31 -74.73 -38.59
CA SER A 159 -31.69 -74.45 -39.90
C SER A 159 -31.12 -73.03 -39.99
N GLN A 160 -31.74 -72.03 -39.37
CA GLN A 160 -31.23 -70.65 -39.33
C GLN A 160 -30.03 -70.47 -38.39
N LEU A 161 -29.88 -71.32 -37.36
CA LEU A 161 -28.75 -71.25 -36.43
C LEU A 161 -27.43 -71.75 -37.03
N GLN A 162 -27.48 -72.73 -37.94
CA GLN A 162 -26.28 -73.32 -38.56
C GLN A 162 -25.56 -72.37 -39.52
N GLU A 163 -26.29 -71.50 -40.22
CA GLU A 163 -25.69 -70.53 -41.15
C GLU A 163 -25.00 -69.36 -40.41
N LEU A 164 -25.57 -68.94 -39.27
CA LEU A 164 -24.99 -67.93 -38.37
C LEU A 164 -23.73 -68.46 -37.65
N LEU A 165 -23.73 -69.72 -37.20
CA LEU A 165 -22.58 -70.33 -36.51
C LEU A 165 -21.35 -70.46 -37.43
N LYS A 166 -21.54 -70.71 -38.72
CA LYS A 166 -20.43 -70.83 -39.70
C LYS A 166 -19.73 -69.49 -39.93
N HIS A 167 -20.48 -68.39 -39.97
CA HIS A 167 -19.94 -67.05 -40.14
C HIS A 167 -19.23 -66.52 -38.87
N TYR A 168 -19.68 -66.95 -37.69
CA TYR A 168 -19.00 -66.66 -36.41
C TYR A 168 -17.75 -67.52 -36.18
N HIS A 169 -17.72 -68.78 -36.66
CA HIS A 169 -16.55 -69.66 -36.51
C HIS A 169 -15.30 -69.09 -37.20
N TYR A 170 -15.44 -68.53 -38.40
CA TYR A 170 -14.30 -67.96 -39.13
C TYR A 170 -13.73 -66.72 -38.43
N LYS A 171 -14.61 -65.87 -37.86
CA LYS A 171 -14.20 -64.70 -37.06
C LYS A 171 -13.55 -65.11 -35.74
N PHE A 172 -14.00 -66.20 -35.12
CA PHE A 172 -13.41 -66.74 -33.90
C PHE A 172 -12.00 -67.32 -34.13
N ILE A 173 -11.77 -68.02 -35.25
CA ILE A 173 -10.45 -68.55 -35.62
C ILE A 173 -9.46 -67.40 -35.88
N ILE A 174 -9.86 -66.35 -36.61
CA ILE A 174 -9.01 -65.18 -36.84
C ILE A 174 -8.61 -64.51 -35.50
N LEU A 175 -9.55 -64.41 -34.56
CA LEU A 175 -9.31 -63.81 -33.25
C LEU A 175 -8.31 -64.63 -32.42
N ILE A 176 -8.37 -65.97 -32.47
CA ILE A 176 -7.38 -66.85 -31.84
C ILE A 176 -5.99 -66.67 -32.46
N VAL A 177 -5.91 -66.59 -33.79
CA VAL A 177 -4.62 -66.39 -34.48
C VAL A 177 -4.01 -65.03 -34.11
N VAL A 178 -4.81 -63.95 -34.07
CA VAL A 178 -4.35 -62.63 -33.64
C VAL A 178 -3.90 -62.64 -32.17
N LEU A 179 -4.63 -63.34 -31.29
CA LEU A 179 -4.26 -63.50 -29.88
C LEU A 179 -2.92 -64.23 -29.73
N LEU A 180 -2.68 -65.29 -30.51
CA LEU A 180 -1.42 -66.03 -30.52
C LEU A 180 -0.25 -65.17 -31.02
N VAL A 181 -0.45 -64.32 -32.02
CA VAL A 181 0.57 -63.38 -32.51
C VAL A 181 0.89 -62.31 -31.47
N ILE A 182 -0.12 -61.78 -30.76
CA ILE A 182 0.08 -60.83 -29.67
C ILE A 182 0.83 -61.48 -28.50
N LEU A 183 0.46 -62.71 -28.11
CA LEU A 183 1.15 -63.45 -27.05
C LEU A 183 2.60 -63.77 -27.43
N ALA A 184 2.86 -64.12 -28.69
CA ALA A 184 4.23 -64.29 -29.19
C ALA A 184 5.01 -62.96 -29.17
N GLY A 185 4.38 -61.84 -29.53
CA GLY A 185 4.97 -60.50 -29.45
C GLY A 185 5.29 -60.08 -28.02
N ILE A 186 4.41 -60.35 -27.07
CA ILE A 186 4.65 -60.12 -25.63
C ILE A 186 5.73 -61.06 -25.11
N GLY A 187 5.78 -62.31 -25.57
CA GLY A 187 6.84 -63.27 -25.23
C GLY A 187 8.22 -62.83 -25.72
N ILE A 188 8.32 -62.36 -26.97
CA ILE A 188 9.57 -61.87 -27.56
C ILE A 188 9.98 -60.53 -26.93
N GLY A 189 9.06 -59.58 -26.76
CA GLY A 189 9.32 -58.30 -26.10
C GLY A 189 9.67 -58.46 -24.62
N GLY A 190 8.98 -59.36 -23.92
CA GLY A 190 9.28 -59.75 -22.55
C GLY A 190 10.64 -60.45 -22.42
N TRP A 191 11.03 -61.28 -23.39
CA TRP A 191 12.35 -61.91 -23.42
C TRP A 191 13.47 -60.89 -23.70
N GLN A 192 13.24 -59.91 -24.58
CA GLN A 192 14.20 -58.81 -24.81
C GLN A 192 14.36 -57.91 -23.57
N ILE A 193 13.27 -57.59 -22.87
CA ILE A 193 13.30 -56.85 -21.60
C ILE A 193 13.97 -57.67 -20.50
N TYR A 194 13.71 -58.98 -20.44
CA TYR A 194 14.39 -59.89 -19.51
C TYR A 194 15.89 -59.97 -19.79
N GLN A 195 16.33 -60.04 -21.05
CA GLN A 195 17.76 -59.99 -21.39
C GLN A 195 18.37 -58.61 -21.14
N TYR A 196 17.63 -57.51 -21.30
CA TYR A 196 18.13 -56.17 -20.99
C TYR A 196 18.26 -55.95 -19.47
N LEU A 197 17.31 -56.45 -18.66
CA LEU A 197 17.33 -56.36 -17.21
C LEU A 197 18.30 -57.35 -16.55
N ASN A 198 18.53 -58.51 -17.18
CA ASN A 198 19.47 -59.55 -16.71
C ASN A 198 20.74 -59.62 -17.56
N GLN A 199 21.06 -58.58 -18.35
CA GLN A 199 22.41 -58.45 -18.88
C GLN A 199 23.32 -58.32 -17.66
N PRO A 200 24.29 -59.24 -17.46
CA PRO A 200 25.34 -58.99 -16.49
C PRO A 200 25.98 -57.70 -16.95
N THR A 201 25.87 -56.63 -16.16
CA THR A 201 26.81 -55.53 -16.24
C THR A 201 28.16 -56.21 -16.23
N ALA A 202 28.91 -56.08 -17.33
CA ALA A 202 30.27 -56.55 -17.38
C ALA A 202 30.98 -55.88 -16.21
N HIS A 203 31.14 -56.60 -15.10
CA HIS A 203 31.88 -56.13 -13.96
C HIS A 203 33.29 -55.93 -14.47
N ALA A 204 33.66 -54.67 -14.69
CA ALA A 204 35.06 -54.31 -14.79
C ALA A 204 35.70 -54.89 -13.53
N THR A 205 36.63 -55.81 -13.71
CA THR A 205 37.27 -56.57 -12.63
C THR A 205 38.11 -55.70 -11.69
N ASN A 206 38.16 -54.38 -11.93
CA ASN A 206 38.73 -53.34 -11.08
C ASN A 206 37.83 -52.08 -11.13
N ARG A 207 36.77 -52.02 -10.32
CA ARG A 207 36.07 -50.75 -10.02
C ARG A 207 36.86 -49.99 -8.94
N ILE A 208 36.83 -48.68 -8.99
CA ILE A 208 37.46 -47.82 -7.98
C ILE A 208 36.48 -47.66 -6.81
N ASP A 209 36.88 -48.07 -5.60
CA ASP A 209 36.05 -47.92 -4.40
C ASP A 209 36.22 -46.52 -3.80
N ILE A 210 35.14 -45.73 -3.83
CA ILE A 210 35.10 -44.35 -3.31
C ILE A 210 34.70 -44.25 -1.84
N SER A 211 34.49 -45.37 -1.13
CA SER A 211 33.91 -45.37 0.22
C SER A 211 34.71 -44.57 1.26
N HIS A 212 36.00 -44.34 1.00
CA HIS A 212 36.91 -43.60 1.88
C HIS A 212 37.34 -42.23 1.31
N ASP A 213 36.81 -41.83 0.16
CA ASP A 213 37.24 -40.64 -0.57
C ASP A 213 36.47 -39.37 -0.18
N GLY A 214 35.52 -39.51 0.74
CA GLY A 214 34.77 -38.41 1.35
C GLY A 214 35.62 -37.52 2.26
N GLY A 215 34.99 -36.52 2.90
CA GLY A 215 35.73 -35.60 3.77
C GLY A 215 34.90 -34.51 4.41
N TYR A 216 35.55 -33.70 5.25
CA TYR A 216 34.95 -32.61 6.00
C TYR A 216 35.57 -31.27 5.57
N PHE A 217 34.80 -30.44 4.86
CA PHE A 217 35.24 -29.22 4.18
C PHE A 217 34.46 -27.97 4.64
N PRO A 218 34.55 -27.57 5.91
CA PRO A 218 33.73 -26.48 6.48
C PRO A 218 34.06 -25.10 5.90
N ASN A 219 35.24 -24.95 5.29
CA ASN A 219 35.68 -23.68 4.69
C ASN A 219 35.17 -23.48 3.27
N VAL A 220 34.68 -24.53 2.62
CA VAL A 220 34.08 -24.44 1.28
C VAL A 220 32.64 -23.98 1.44
N ARG A 221 32.34 -22.81 0.87
CA ARG A 221 31.06 -22.11 1.02
C ARG A 221 30.32 -22.11 -0.30
N VAL A 222 29.19 -22.81 -0.35
CA VAL A 222 28.39 -22.96 -1.58
C VAL A 222 26.97 -22.45 -1.39
N THR A 223 26.38 -21.91 -2.46
CA THR A 223 24.96 -21.54 -2.50
C THR A 223 24.21 -22.51 -3.40
N ILE A 224 23.14 -23.13 -2.90
CA ILE A 224 22.29 -24.05 -3.69
C ILE A 224 20.82 -23.64 -3.62
N ASN A 225 20.05 -24.03 -4.64
CA ASN A 225 18.61 -23.74 -4.69
C ASN A 225 17.76 -24.73 -3.88
N ASN A 226 18.17 -26.00 -3.84
CA ASN A 226 17.49 -27.10 -3.17
C ASN A 226 18.46 -28.28 -2.98
N THR A 227 18.00 -29.36 -2.37
CA THR A 227 18.77 -30.59 -2.12
C THR A 227 18.64 -31.65 -3.22
N SER A 228 18.31 -31.25 -4.47
CA SER A 228 18.32 -32.18 -5.60
C SER A 228 19.75 -32.65 -5.90
N SER A 229 19.87 -33.87 -6.44
CA SER A 229 21.17 -34.47 -6.77
C SER A 229 22.05 -33.56 -7.64
N ASP A 230 21.47 -32.87 -8.62
CA ASP A 230 22.22 -31.96 -9.50
C ASP A 230 22.79 -30.76 -8.74
N GLN A 231 22.03 -30.17 -7.82
CA GLN A 231 22.48 -29.04 -6.99
C GLN A 231 23.57 -29.49 -6.01
N LEU A 232 23.40 -30.66 -5.39
CA LEU A 232 24.39 -31.25 -4.49
C LEU A 232 25.68 -31.61 -5.25
N THR A 233 25.57 -32.14 -6.47
CA THR A 233 26.72 -32.48 -7.33
C THR A 233 27.52 -31.25 -7.69
N ASN A 234 26.86 -30.21 -8.18
CA ASN A 234 27.51 -28.93 -8.47
C ASN A 234 28.17 -28.33 -7.22
N ALA A 235 27.61 -28.56 -6.02
CA ALA A 235 28.18 -28.06 -4.79
C ALA A 235 29.45 -28.83 -4.36
N VAL A 236 29.41 -30.16 -4.41
CA VAL A 236 30.58 -31.00 -4.07
C VAL A 236 31.72 -30.77 -5.08
N GLN A 237 31.42 -30.54 -6.35
CA GLN A 237 32.41 -30.22 -7.39
C GLN A 237 33.18 -28.91 -7.16
N GLN A 238 32.68 -28.00 -6.30
CA GLN A 238 33.40 -26.76 -5.96
C GLN A 238 34.52 -26.97 -4.93
N ILE A 239 34.64 -28.16 -4.36
CA ILE A 239 35.70 -28.49 -3.41
C ILE A 239 36.98 -28.77 -4.21
N SER A 240 37.94 -27.82 -4.18
CA SER A 240 39.21 -27.94 -4.90
C SER A 240 40.12 -29.06 -4.40
N GLU A 241 39.95 -29.47 -3.13
CA GLU A 241 40.74 -30.51 -2.47
C GLU A 241 40.04 -31.88 -2.48
N LEU A 242 38.96 -32.03 -3.26
CA LEU A 242 38.24 -33.29 -3.36
C LEU A 242 39.15 -34.35 -3.98
N ASN A 243 39.07 -35.59 -3.46
CA ASN A 243 39.78 -36.72 -4.06
C ASN A 243 39.43 -36.82 -5.56
N SER A 244 40.45 -37.05 -6.40
CA SER A 244 40.30 -37.12 -7.86
C SER A 244 39.35 -38.22 -8.32
N ASP A 245 39.31 -39.35 -7.61
CA ASP A 245 38.46 -40.50 -7.93
C ASP A 245 37.00 -40.16 -7.62
N LEU A 246 36.74 -39.57 -6.44
CA LEU A 246 35.42 -39.06 -6.08
C LEU A 246 34.95 -37.96 -7.05
N LEU A 247 35.82 -37.01 -7.42
CA LEU A 247 35.50 -35.96 -8.39
C LEU A 247 35.12 -36.55 -9.76
N THR A 248 35.81 -37.60 -10.20
CA THR A 248 35.50 -38.30 -11.45
C THR A 248 34.18 -39.08 -11.33
N ALA A 249 33.92 -39.70 -10.18
CA ALA A 249 32.67 -40.41 -9.90
C ALA A 249 31.44 -39.50 -9.93
N LEU A 250 31.56 -38.23 -9.52
CA LEU A 250 30.48 -37.23 -9.61
C LEU A 250 30.03 -36.93 -11.04
N ASN A 251 30.88 -37.21 -12.04
CA ASN A 251 30.54 -37.01 -13.45
C ASN A 251 29.88 -38.26 -14.09
N ASP A 252 29.76 -39.38 -13.36
CA ASP A 252 29.00 -40.55 -13.83
C ASP A 252 27.49 -40.30 -13.64
N PRO A 253 26.67 -40.42 -14.71
CA PRO A 253 25.23 -40.13 -14.65
C PRO A 253 24.43 -41.06 -13.73
N THR A 254 25.02 -42.15 -13.25
CA THR A 254 24.38 -43.09 -12.31
C THR A 254 24.82 -42.89 -10.87
N THR A 255 25.73 -41.95 -10.60
CA THR A 255 26.05 -41.49 -9.25
C THR A 255 24.95 -40.57 -8.75
N VAL A 256 24.40 -40.85 -7.58
CA VAL A 256 23.30 -40.07 -6.98
C VAL A 256 23.76 -39.47 -5.67
N LEU A 257 23.52 -38.17 -5.50
CA LEU A 257 23.81 -37.45 -4.27
C LEU A 257 22.51 -37.18 -3.52
N THR A 258 22.54 -37.47 -2.22
CA THR A 258 21.43 -37.22 -1.31
C THR A 258 21.94 -36.61 -0.02
N THR A 259 21.05 -36.01 0.76
CA THR A 259 21.34 -35.58 2.13
C THR A 259 20.09 -35.79 2.97
N SER A 260 20.29 -36.15 4.24
CA SER A 260 19.25 -36.15 5.27
C SER A 260 19.13 -34.80 5.97
N ASP A 261 20.10 -33.90 5.78
CA ASP A 261 20.15 -32.65 6.51
C ASP A 261 19.17 -31.64 5.89
N HIS A 262 18.49 -30.90 6.77
CA HIS A 262 17.57 -29.86 6.35
C HIS A 262 18.37 -28.63 5.88
N LEU A 263 18.13 -28.18 4.64
CA LEU A 263 18.69 -26.93 4.11
C LEU A 263 17.95 -25.73 4.71
N PRO A 264 18.55 -24.93 5.61
CA PRO A 264 17.89 -23.77 6.20
C PRO A 264 17.85 -22.61 5.20
N TYR A 265 16.71 -21.93 5.14
CA TYR A 265 16.49 -20.75 4.27
C TYR A 265 16.62 -19.45 5.06
N ASP A 266 17.56 -19.38 6.01
CA ASP A 266 17.78 -18.24 6.91
C ASP A 266 18.87 -17.28 6.41
N GLY A 267 19.42 -17.53 5.21
CA GLY A 267 20.52 -16.76 4.61
C GLY A 267 21.90 -17.08 5.18
N GLY A 268 21.99 -17.95 6.19
CA GLY A 268 23.23 -18.42 6.80
C GLY A 268 23.86 -19.60 6.06
N TYR A 269 25.15 -19.82 6.31
CA TYR A 269 25.84 -21.05 5.89
C TYR A 269 25.73 -22.10 7.00
N HIS A 270 25.30 -23.30 6.63
CA HIS A 270 25.13 -24.44 7.52
C HIS A 270 25.92 -25.63 7.00
N LEU A 271 26.48 -26.44 7.89
CA LEU A 271 27.17 -27.66 7.51
C LEU A 271 26.14 -28.71 7.09
N ILE A 272 26.25 -29.20 5.85
CA ILE A 272 25.39 -30.24 5.27
C ILE A 272 26.25 -31.44 4.93
N ASN A 273 25.85 -32.62 5.41
CA ASN A 273 26.43 -33.91 5.09
C ASN A 273 25.74 -34.51 3.86
N ILE A 274 26.50 -34.70 2.80
CA ILE A 274 26.04 -35.19 1.50
C ILE A 274 26.58 -36.60 1.29
N THR A 275 25.68 -37.55 1.05
CA THR A 275 26.02 -38.92 0.71
C THR A 275 26.13 -39.05 -0.80
N VAL A 276 27.32 -39.45 -1.28
CA VAL A 276 27.62 -39.74 -2.68
C VAL A 276 27.52 -41.26 -2.87
N ASN A 277 26.52 -41.72 -3.63
CA ASN A 277 26.29 -43.14 -3.88
C ASN A 277 26.65 -43.51 -5.33
N ALA A 278 27.74 -44.24 -5.51
CA ALA A 278 28.22 -44.72 -6.82
C ALA A 278 28.04 -46.24 -7.00
N THR A 279 27.17 -46.89 -6.22
CA THR A 279 26.98 -48.35 -6.25
C THR A 279 26.52 -48.90 -7.60
N HIS A 280 25.90 -48.06 -8.43
CA HIS A 280 25.44 -48.40 -9.78
C HIS A 280 26.31 -47.82 -10.90
N ALA A 281 27.40 -47.11 -10.56
CA ALA A 281 28.34 -46.51 -11.50
C ALA A 281 29.13 -47.54 -12.30
N LYS A 282 29.50 -47.20 -13.54
CA LYS A 282 30.17 -48.17 -14.42
C LYS A 282 31.60 -48.47 -13.98
N GLN A 283 32.30 -47.47 -13.46
CA GLN A 283 33.73 -47.53 -13.10
C GLN A 283 34.00 -47.41 -11.59
N PHE A 284 33.02 -47.01 -10.81
CA PHE A 284 33.15 -46.71 -9.38
C PHE A 284 32.24 -47.59 -8.54
N GLU A 285 32.59 -47.84 -7.29
CA GLU A 285 31.72 -48.50 -6.31
C GLU A 285 31.84 -47.84 -4.93
N GLY A 286 30.90 -48.15 -4.03
CA GLY A 286 30.93 -47.60 -2.67
C GLY A 286 30.04 -46.39 -2.45
N ILE A 287 30.04 -45.93 -1.20
CA ILE A 287 29.28 -44.77 -0.71
C ILE A 287 30.22 -43.90 0.11
N ALA A 288 30.40 -42.64 -0.30
CA ALA A 288 31.20 -41.66 0.41
C ALA A 288 30.32 -40.58 1.06
N ASN A 289 30.81 -39.95 2.13
CA ASN A 289 30.15 -38.82 2.76
C ASN A 289 31.02 -37.56 2.67
N VAL A 290 30.43 -36.46 2.22
CA VAL A 290 31.08 -35.16 2.09
C VAL A 290 30.30 -34.13 2.89
N THR A 291 30.96 -33.47 3.84
CA THR A 291 30.35 -32.38 4.59
C THR A 291 30.93 -31.05 4.14
N LEU A 292 30.10 -30.08 3.78
CA LEU A 292 30.54 -28.72 3.44
C LEU A 292 29.55 -27.65 3.93
N ALA A 293 29.97 -26.38 3.92
CA ALA A 293 29.12 -25.26 4.32
C ALA A 293 28.24 -24.79 3.15
N VAL A 294 26.93 -24.90 3.31
CA VAL A 294 25.93 -24.60 2.29
C VAL A 294 24.95 -23.56 2.79
N ARG A 295 24.61 -22.58 1.95
CA ARG A 295 23.46 -21.68 2.17
C ARG A 295 22.41 -21.86 1.08
N ALA A 296 21.15 -21.67 1.43
CA ALA A 296 20.09 -21.60 0.43
C ALA A 296 20.20 -20.32 -0.40
N ALA A 297 19.85 -20.39 -1.68
CA ALA A 297 19.77 -19.23 -2.57
C ALA A 297 18.57 -18.32 -2.24
N LYS A 298 17.52 -18.88 -1.62
CA LYS A 298 16.33 -18.15 -1.18
C LYS A 298 16.35 -17.92 0.32
N PHE A 299 15.73 -16.82 0.75
CA PHE A 299 15.44 -16.52 2.15
C PHE A 299 13.94 -16.75 2.44
N ASP A 300 13.62 -17.45 3.53
CA ASP A 300 12.24 -17.70 3.96
C ASP A 300 11.75 -16.57 4.86
N ILE A 301 10.70 -15.89 4.42
CA ILE A 301 10.14 -14.71 5.09
C ILE A 301 9.18 -15.07 6.22
N THR A 302 8.81 -16.35 6.37
CA THR A 302 7.73 -16.80 7.27
C THR A 302 8.01 -16.46 8.73
N ASN A 303 9.27 -16.32 9.12
CA ASN A 303 9.70 -16.01 10.49
C ASN A 303 10.02 -14.54 10.72
N LEU A 304 9.83 -13.67 9.73
CA LEU A 304 9.99 -12.22 9.92
C LEU A 304 8.83 -11.65 10.74
N ASP A 305 9.04 -10.50 11.38
CA ASP A 305 7.96 -9.77 12.03
C ASP A 305 7.21 -8.91 11.00
N GLY A 306 5.91 -9.15 10.87
CA GLY A 306 4.99 -8.38 10.02
C GLY A 306 4.05 -7.47 10.82
N ASN A 307 4.18 -7.39 12.14
CA ASN A 307 3.28 -6.61 12.97
C ASN A 307 3.76 -5.15 13.12
N PHE A 308 3.25 -4.28 12.27
CA PHE A 308 3.49 -2.84 12.29
C PHE A 308 2.40 -2.06 13.03
N SER A 309 1.51 -2.72 13.77
CA SER A 309 0.38 -2.06 14.45
C SER A 309 0.80 -1.13 15.60
N ASN A 310 2.04 -1.25 16.08
CA ASN A 310 2.59 -0.36 17.11
C ASN A 310 3.19 0.94 16.55
N LEU A 311 3.26 1.09 15.22
CA LEU A 311 3.80 2.28 14.56
C LEU A 311 2.75 3.37 14.36
N ALA A 312 3.20 4.59 14.07
CA ALA A 312 2.31 5.66 13.65
C ALA A 312 1.54 5.23 12.38
N PRO A 313 0.23 5.54 12.28
CA PRO A 313 -0.57 5.13 11.13
C PRO A 313 -0.03 5.69 9.82
N LEU A 314 0.02 4.85 8.79
CA LEU A 314 0.55 5.21 7.49
C LEU A 314 -0.56 5.74 6.57
N LYS A 315 -0.27 6.80 5.80
CA LYS A 315 -1.24 7.36 4.86
C LYS A 315 -1.25 6.57 3.55
N ILE A 316 -2.42 6.13 3.10
CA ILE A 316 -2.57 5.35 1.86
C ILE A 316 -3.79 5.80 1.06
N MET A 317 -3.69 5.74 -0.27
CA MET A 317 -4.78 6.15 -1.16
C MET A 317 -5.88 5.08 -1.27
N ASN A 318 -5.51 3.83 -1.47
CA ASN A 318 -6.40 2.68 -1.54
C ASN A 318 -5.62 1.38 -1.25
N LEU A 319 -6.33 0.29 -0.99
CA LEU A 319 -5.75 -1.02 -0.66
C LEU A 319 -5.40 -1.83 -1.92
N THR A 320 -4.62 -1.26 -2.83
CA THR A 320 -4.02 -2.00 -3.97
C THR A 320 -2.63 -2.50 -3.59
N ASN A 321 -2.19 -3.61 -4.21
CA ASN A 321 -0.87 -4.20 -3.93
C ASN A 321 0.25 -3.16 -4.04
N GLN A 322 0.27 -2.37 -5.12
CA GLN A 322 1.30 -1.36 -5.33
C GLN A 322 1.28 -0.28 -4.23
N ASN A 323 0.11 0.21 -3.85
CA ASN A 323 0.01 1.24 -2.82
C ASN A 323 0.40 0.72 -1.45
N ILE A 324 0.02 -0.51 -1.11
CA ILE A 324 0.44 -1.14 0.15
C ILE A 324 1.97 -1.30 0.17
N ILE A 325 2.57 -1.82 -0.91
CA ILE A 325 4.03 -1.97 -1.03
C ILE A 325 4.74 -0.61 -0.87
N ASN A 326 4.32 0.39 -1.64
CA ASN A 326 4.92 1.72 -1.61
C ASN A 326 4.86 2.34 -0.21
N VAL A 327 3.75 2.16 0.50
CA VAL A 327 3.58 2.70 1.85
C VAL A 327 4.39 1.92 2.87
N LEU A 328 4.44 0.59 2.79
CA LEU A 328 5.30 -0.21 3.66
C LEU A 328 6.77 0.18 3.52
N GLN A 329 7.26 0.45 2.31
CA GLN A 329 8.64 0.91 2.07
C GLN A 329 9.00 2.22 2.79
N THR A 330 8.01 2.99 3.27
CA THR A 330 8.26 4.22 4.04
C THR A 330 8.50 3.98 5.53
N ILE A 331 8.31 2.75 6.02
CA ILE A 331 8.53 2.41 7.43
C ILE A 331 10.05 2.50 7.73
N PRO A 332 10.46 3.30 8.72
CA PRO A 332 11.86 3.38 9.12
C PRO A 332 12.33 2.07 9.74
N ASP A 333 13.62 1.75 9.59
CA ASP A 333 14.28 0.60 10.22
C ASP A 333 13.63 -0.77 9.93
N LEU A 334 13.00 -0.90 8.76
CA LEU A 334 12.52 -2.19 8.26
C LEU A 334 13.64 -3.23 8.24
N ASN A 335 13.29 -4.48 8.58
CA ASN A 335 14.20 -5.61 8.42
C ASN A 335 14.79 -5.61 6.99
N PRO A 336 16.12 -5.72 6.80
CA PRO A 336 16.75 -5.60 5.48
C PRO A 336 16.22 -6.60 4.44
N ASN A 337 15.87 -7.82 4.85
CA ASN A 337 15.29 -8.83 3.96
C ASN A 337 13.85 -8.45 3.57
N LEU A 338 13.07 -7.88 4.50
CA LEU A 338 11.73 -7.38 4.20
C LEU A 338 11.79 -6.15 3.29
N ALA A 339 12.71 -5.20 3.56
CA ALA A 339 12.93 -4.04 2.70
C ALA A 339 13.31 -4.47 1.27
N SER A 340 14.22 -5.45 1.14
CA SER A 340 14.58 -6.02 -0.16
C SER A 340 13.41 -6.75 -0.82
N LEU A 341 12.61 -7.52 -0.06
CA LEU A 341 11.42 -8.20 -0.57
C LEU A 341 10.41 -7.23 -1.18
N LEU A 342 10.15 -6.10 -0.50
CA LEU A 342 9.18 -5.09 -0.93
C LEU A 342 9.57 -4.41 -2.26
N THR A 343 10.81 -4.58 -2.74
CA THR A 343 11.23 -4.09 -4.06
C THR A 343 11.00 -5.09 -5.20
N ASN A 344 10.56 -6.31 -4.87
CA ASN A 344 10.37 -7.38 -5.85
C ASN A 344 9.03 -7.25 -6.58
N ASP A 345 9.06 -7.23 -7.90
CA ASP A 345 7.90 -7.11 -8.78
C ASP A 345 6.98 -8.34 -8.77
N GLN A 346 7.50 -9.50 -8.37
CA GLN A 346 6.75 -10.76 -8.28
C GLN A 346 6.10 -10.97 -6.91
N LEU A 347 6.31 -10.05 -5.95
CA LEU A 347 5.66 -10.09 -4.64
C LEU A 347 4.14 -9.92 -4.79
N LYS A 348 3.37 -10.80 -4.16
CA LYS A 348 1.91 -10.69 -4.13
C LYS A 348 1.42 -10.31 -2.75
N ILE A 349 0.32 -9.57 -2.72
CA ILE A 349 -0.44 -9.29 -1.51
C ILE A 349 -1.81 -9.96 -1.64
N SER A 350 -2.22 -10.70 -0.60
CA SER A 350 -3.51 -11.38 -0.51
C SER A 350 -4.18 -11.15 0.84
N ASP A 351 -5.43 -11.62 0.96
CA ASP A 351 -6.18 -11.70 2.23
C ASP A 351 -6.37 -10.37 2.97
N ILE A 352 -6.43 -9.27 2.22
CA ILE A 352 -6.61 -7.92 2.75
C ILE A 352 -7.93 -7.81 3.51
N THR A 353 -7.84 -7.54 4.81
CA THR A 353 -8.97 -7.49 5.74
C THR A 353 -8.86 -6.27 6.67
N PRO A 354 -9.85 -5.37 6.69
CA PRO A 354 -10.98 -5.27 5.75
C PRO A 354 -10.50 -4.99 4.31
N SER A 355 -11.28 -5.45 3.32
CA SER A 355 -10.96 -5.29 1.89
C SER A 355 -11.13 -3.86 1.37
N ILE A 356 -11.78 -3.00 2.14
CA ILE A 356 -12.02 -1.59 1.82
C ILE A 356 -11.49 -0.75 2.99
N LEU A 357 -10.71 0.27 2.66
CA LEU A 357 -10.29 1.29 3.62
C LEU A 357 -11.41 2.32 3.79
N ILE A 358 -11.87 2.49 5.02
CA ILE A 358 -12.84 3.53 5.35
C ILE A 358 -12.14 4.89 5.30
N SER A 359 -12.67 5.79 4.49
CA SER A 359 -12.11 7.13 4.25
C SER A 359 -12.71 8.17 5.21
N ASP A 360 -12.61 7.95 6.51
CA ASP A 360 -13.17 8.79 7.59
C ASP A 360 -12.12 9.66 8.30
N GLY A 361 -10.86 9.62 7.83
CA GLY A 361 -9.74 10.33 8.44
C GLY A 361 -9.19 9.67 9.71
N ARG A 362 -9.65 8.47 10.07
CA ARG A 362 -9.20 7.73 11.25
C ARG A 362 -8.27 6.57 10.87
N PRO A 363 -7.42 6.11 11.82
CA PRO A 363 -6.63 4.90 11.61
C PRO A 363 -7.51 3.65 11.60
N HIS A 364 -7.32 2.79 10.61
CA HIS A 364 -7.95 1.48 10.51
C HIS A 364 -6.88 0.39 10.46
N LEU A 365 -7.00 -0.62 11.32
CA LEU A 365 -6.12 -1.78 11.29
C LEU A 365 -6.45 -2.62 10.05
N ILE A 366 -5.48 -2.76 9.15
CA ILE A 366 -5.58 -3.62 7.99
C ILE A 366 -4.59 -4.78 8.15
N ASN A 367 -5.11 -5.99 7.95
CA ASN A 367 -4.33 -7.22 7.93
C ASN A 367 -4.24 -7.74 6.49
N PHE A 368 -3.11 -8.26 6.07
CA PHE A 368 -2.91 -8.88 4.75
C PHE A 368 -1.72 -9.84 4.78
N THR A 369 -1.52 -10.60 3.72
CA THR A 369 -0.40 -11.55 3.59
C THR A 369 0.52 -11.11 2.47
N LEU A 370 1.83 -11.07 2.74
CA LEU A 370 2.87 -10.98 1.71
C LEU A 370 3.23 -12.40 1.25
N ASP A 371 3.12 -12.70 -0.04
CA ASP A 371 3.48 -13.99 -0.63
C ASP A 371 4.71 -13.86 -1.53
N ALA A 372 5.82 -14.45 -1.08
CA ALA A 372 7.11 -14.38 -1.74
C ALA A 372 7.45 -15.62 -2.57
N ASN A 373 6.58 -16.63 -2.66
CA ASN A 373 6.91 -17.93 -3.27
C ASN A 373 7.28 -17.84 -4.75
N GLN A 374 6.75 -16.84 -5.45
CA GLN A 374 7.03 -16.61 -6.88
C GLN A 374 8.28 -15.75 -7.12
N THR A 375 8.91 -15.23 -6.06
CA THR A 375 10.11 -14.39 -6.19
C THR A 375 11.37 -15.23 -6.38
N LYS A 376 12.40 -14.62 -6.95
CA LYS A 376 13.70 -15.29 -7.17
C LYS A 376 14.51 -15.48 -5.88
N GLN A 377 14.48 -14.51 -4.98
CA GLN A 377 15.37 -14.43 -3.81
C GLN A 377 14.68 -14.81 -2.50
N PHE A 378 13.35 -14.91 -2.48
CA PHE A 378 12.59 -15.16 -1.27
C PHE A 378 11.58 -16.30 -1.48
N GLN A 379 11.10 -16.86 -0.37
CA GLN A 379 10.00 -17.82 -0.33
C GLN A 379 9.20 -17.66 0.96
N GLY A 380 8.06 -18.33 1.05
CA GLY A 380 7.19 -18.29 2.21
C GLY A 380 6.16 -17.17 2.16
N THR A 381 5.36 -17.08 3.22
CA THR A 381 4.30 -16.09 3.38
C THR A 381 4.43 -15.39 4.72
N LEU A 382 4.24 -14.07 4.75
CA LEU A 382 4.31 -13.27 5.97
C LEU A 382 2.97 -12.58 6.23
N PRO A 383 2.26 -12.91 7.32
CA PRO A 383 1.13 -12.13 7.79
C PRO A 383 1.59 -10.75 8.24
N VAL A 384 0.89 -9.71 7.79
CA VAL A 384 1.19 -8.30 8.09
C VAL A 384 -0.03 -7.62 8.69
N SER A 385 0.21 -6.81 9.72
CA SER A 385 -0.80 -6.01 10.41
C SER A 385 -0.32 -4.57 10.51
N VAL A 386 -1.08 -3.59 10.02
CA VAL A 386 -0.66 -2.18 10.00
C VAL A 386 -1.87 -1.25 10.08
N TYR A 387 -1.72 -0.11 10.75
CA TYR A 387 -2.73 0.94 10.75
C TYR A 387 -2.58 1.84 9.52
N PHE A 388 -3.64 1.95 8.72
CA PHE A 388 -3.71 2.87 7.59
C PHE A 388 -4.71 4.00 7.85
N ILE A 389 -4.39 5.21 7.36
CA ILE A 389 -5.31 6.35 7.26
C ILE A 389 -5.47 6.67 5.77
N ALA A 390 -6.71 6.84 5.30
CA ALA A 390 -6.96 7.25 3.92
C ALA A 390 -6.36 8.64 3.64
N THR A 391 -5.70 8.82 2.49
CA THR A 391 -5.14 10.13 2.10
C THR A 391 -6.21 11.18 1.85
N LYS A 392 -7.43 10.75 1.50
CA LYS A 392 -8.60 11.62 1.31
C LYS A 392 -9.75 11.17 2.22
N ILE A 393 -10.52 12.12 2.72
CA ILE A 393 -11.76 11.85 3.46
C ILE A 393 -12.93 11.87 2.49
N ASN A 394 -13.77 10.83 2.50
CA ASN A 394 -14.96 10.76 1.66
C ASN A 394 -16.15 11.40 2.39
N ILE A 395 -16.56 12.60 1.93
CA ILE A 395 -17.65 13.35 2.56
C ILE A 395 -19.02 12.71 2.32
N SER A 396 -19.18 11.83 1.32
CA SER A 396 -20.44 11.12 1.07
C SER A 396 -20.87 10.20 2.21
N ASN A 397 -19.96 9.87 3.12
CA ASN A 397 -20.24 9.05 4.30
C ASN A 397 -20.73 9.87 5.51
N ILE A 398 -20.70 11.20 5.43
CA ILE A 398 -21.14 12.09 6.51
C ILE A 398 -22.67 12.18 6.50
N ASN A 399 -23.29 12.26 7.69
CA ASN A 399 -24.72 12.56 7.78
C ASN A 399 -24.98 14.02 7.40
N GLY A 400 -25.53 14.26 6.22
CA GLY A 400 -25.86 15.61 5.73
C GLY A 400 -27.19 16.18 6.22
N ASN A 401 -27.97 15.50 7.06
CA ASN A 401 -29.29 16.00 7.49
C ASN A 401 -29.20 16.77 8.82
N TYR A 402 -29.41 18.08 8.74
CA TYR A 402 -29.40 19.03 9.85
C TYR A 402 -30.73 19.80 9.99
N LEU A 403 -31.84 19.24 9.48
CA LEU A 403 -33.16 19.91 9.52
C LEU A 403 -33.72 20.13 10.92
N THR A 404 -33.21 19.41 11.92
CA THR A 404 -33.58 19.59 13.33
C THR A 404 -32.89 20.79 13.97
N SER A 405 -31.87 21.35 13.33
CA SER A 405 -31.13 22.49 13.85
C SER A 405 -31.90 23.80 13.59
N PRO A 406 -31.75 24.82 14.46
CA PRO A 406 -32.38 26.11 14.26
C PRO A 406 -32.00 26.74 12.90
N PRO A 407 -32.92 27.50 12.26
CA PRO A 407 -32.62 28.15 10.99
C PRO A 407 -31.45 29.14 11.08
N VAL A 408 -30.51 29.06 10.14
CA VAL A 408 -29.41 30.01 10.01
C VAL A 408 -29.83 31.19 9.13
N VAL A 409 -29.47 32.41 9.52
CA VAL A 409 -29.81 33.62 8.75
C VAL A 409 -28.78 33.84 7.64
N VAL A 410 -29.24 34.03 6.41
CA VAL A 410 -28.45 34.46 5.25
C VAL A 410 -29.26 35.38 4.37
N GLY A 411 -28.62 36.27 3.62
CA GLY A 411 -29.36 37.18 2.73
C GLY A 411 -29.48 36.71 1.28
N ASP A 412 -28.70 35.70 0.87
CA ASP A 412 -28.84 35.02 -0.42
C ASP A 412 -28.28 33.59 -0.34
N LEU A 413 -28.30 32.87 -1.47
CA LEU A 413 -27.77 31.50 -1.61
C LEU A 413 -26.57 31.46 -2.59
N THR A 414 -25.73 32.50 -2.55
CA THR A 414 -24.43 32.49 -3.25
C THR A 414 -23.48 31.44 -2.65
N HIS A 415 -22.41 31.10 -3.39
CA HIS A 415 -21.43 30.09 -2.96
C HIS A 415 -20.92 30.33 -1.53
N ASP A 416 -20.50 31.56 -1.20
CA ASP A 416 -19.96 31.90 0.12
C ASP A 416 -21.02 31.82 1.22
N ASN A 417 -22.26 32.24 0.94
CA ASN A 417 -23.36 32.12 1.88
C ASN A 417 -23.80 30.66 2.09
N LEU A 418 -23.65 29.77 1.10
CA LEU A 418 -23.84 28.33 1.27
C LEU A 418 -22.77 27.72 2.18
N ILE A 419 -21.50 28.14 2.04
CA ILE A 419 -20.43 27.73 2.96
C ILE A 419 -20.75 28.20 4.39
N TYR A 420 -21.13 29.47 4.55
CA TYR A 420 -21.52 30.04 5.84
C TYR A 420 -22.68 29.27 6.49
N LEU A 421 -23.72 28.92 5.72
CA LEU A 421 -24.84 28.10 6.20
C LEU A 421 -24.36 26.77 6.79
N ILE A 422 -23.49 26.06 6.08
CA ILE A 422 -22.97 24.76 6.52
C ILE A 422 -22.12 24.93 7.78
N GLN A 423 -21.32 25.99 7.87
CA GLN A 423 -20.44 26.22 9.03
C GLN A 423 -21.19 26.59 10.31
N ASN A 424 -22.32 27.28 10.17
CA ASN A 424 -23.06 27.82 11.30
C ASN A 424 -24.28 26.97 11.67
N VAL A 425 -24.56 25.88 10.95
CA VAL A 425 -25.60 24.95 11.37
C VAL A 425 -25.12 24.17 12.59
N GLN A 426 -25.95 24.18 13.64
CA GLN A 426 -25.61 23.50 14.89
C GLN A 426 -25.43 22.00 14.66
N GLY A 427 -24.32 21.46 15.17
CA GLY A 427 -24.01 20.02 15.10
C GLY A 427 -23.44 19.54 13.77
N VAL A 428 -22.96 20.46 12.91
CA VAL A 428 -22.25 20.09 11.68
C VAL A 428 -21.06 19.18 11.97
N ASP A 429 -20.83 18.20 11.08
CA ASP A 429 -19.67 17.32 11.18
C ASP A 429 -18.38 18.12 10.96
N ALA A 430 -17.38 17.92 11.81
CA ALA A 430 -16.12 18.67 11.76
C ALA A 430 -15.37 18.51 10.43
N ASN A 431 -15.42 17.31 9.82
CA ASN A 431 -14.81 17.08 8.51
C ASN A 431 -15.56 17.82 7.42
N LEU A 432 -16.89 17.90 7.48
CA LEU A 432 -17.69 18.70 6.54
C LEU A 432 -17.43 20.19 6.71
N ALA A 433 -17.45 20.70 7.95
CA ALA A 433 -17.17 22.11 8.25
C ALA A 433 -15.77 22.55 7.79
N THR A 434 -14.79 21.64 7.88
CA THR A 434 -13.43 21.88 7.36
C THR A 434 -13.38 21.74 5.84
N ALA A 435 -14.06 20.75 5.25
CA ALA A 435 -14.05 20.49 3.81
C ALA A 435 -14.59 21.68 3.01
N VAL A 436 -15.67 22.32 3.47
CA VAL A 436 -16.27 23.47 2.79
C VAL A 436 -15.39 24.72 2.75
N ASN A 437 -14.25 24.71 3.44
CA ASN A 437 -13.21 25.75 3.32
C ASN A 437 -12.15 25.47 2.27
N ASP A 438 -12.13 24.29 1.64
CA ASP A 438 -11.18 24.01 0.57
C ASP A 438 -11.52 24.88 -0.65
N PRO A 439 -10.56 25.65 -1.19
CA PRO A 439 -10.83 26.58 -2.29
C PRO A 439 -11.30 25.89 -3.59
N ASN A 440 -11.12 24.57 -3.71
CA ASN A 440 -11.58 23.79 -4.86
C ASN A 440 -12.88 23.03 -4.58
N ILE A 441 -13.55 23.26 -3.45
CA ILE A 441 -14.85 22.64 -3.19
C ILE A 441 -15.93 23.35 -3.99
N PHE A 442 -16.89 22.59 -4.51
CA PHE A 442 -18.04 23.15 -5.19
C PHE A 442 -19.28 22.99 -4.31
N VAL A 443 -19.89 24.11 -3.92
CA VAL A 443 -21.19 24.12 -3.24
C VAL A 443 -22.23 24.82 -4.11
N SER A 444 -23.42 24.22 -4.20
CA SER A 444 -24.53 24.73 -4.99
C SER A 444 -25.87 24.32 -4.40
N THR A 445 -26.93 25.03 -4.76
CA THR A 445 -28.30 24.67 -4.39
C THR A 445 -29.26 25.05 -5.52
N SER A 446 -30.38 24.32 -5.61
CA SER A 446 -31.55 24.72 -6.40
C SER A 446 -32.69 25.24 -5.53
N SER A 447 -32.50 25.28 -4.21
CA SER A 447 -33.49 25.80 -3.27
C SER A 447 -33.59 27.32 -3.38
N THR A 448 -34.69 27.87 -2.85
CA THR A 448 -34.91 29.31 -2.79
C THR A 448 -35.25 29.71 -1.36
N LEU A 449 -34.87 30.93 -0.97
CA LEU A 449 -35.25 31.51 0.31
C LEU A 449 -36.67 32.08 0.22
N LEU A 450 -37.49 31.75 1.20
CA LEU A 450 -38.79 32.38 1.39
C LEU A 450 -38.62 33.83 1.88
N PRO A 451 -39.53 34.74 1.47
CA PRO A 451 -39.49 36.14 1.91
C PRO A 451 -39.85 36.28 3.40
N ASN A 452 -39.66 37.49 3.93
CA ASN A 452 -40.11 37.89 5.28
C ASN A 452 -39.53 37.04 6.43
N ASN A 453 -38.25 36.67 6.36
CA ASN A 453 -37.55 35.94 7.42
C ASN A 453 -38.19 34.59 7.78
N GLN A 454 -38.94 33.99 6.84
CA GLN A 454 -39.52 32.66 7.01
C GLN A 454 -38.46 31.56 6.82
N PRO A 455 -38.45 30.53 7.68
CA PRO A 455 -37.57 29.38 7.50
C PRO A 455 -37.86 28.68 6.17
N SER A 456 -36.80 28.34 5.44
CA SER A 456 -36.82 27.57 4.20
C SER A 456 -35.94 26.34 4.38
N GLU A 457 -36.39 25.19 3.87
CA GLU A 457 -35.54 24.01 3.74
C GLU A 457 -34.61 24.20 2.54
N ILE A 458 -33.31 24.16 2.79
CA ILE A 458 -32.27 24.31 1.78
C ILE A 458 -31.55 22.98 1.61
N ASP A 459 -31.56 22.50 0.36
CA ASP A 459 -30.84 21.33 -0.09
C ASP A 459 -29.55 21.81 -0.79
N ILE A 460 -28.40 21.65 -0.13
CA ILE A 460 -27.09 22.08 -0.63
C ILE A 460 -26.32 20.85 -1.13
N THR A 461 -25.89 20.87 -2.38
CA THR A 461 -24.96 19.88 -2.92
C THR A 461 -23.53 20.34 -2.68
N VAL A 462 -22.75 19.52 -1.98
CA VAL A 462 -21.32 19.73 -1.72
C VAL A 462 -20.54 18.68 -2.51
N ASP A 463 -19.71 19.11 -3.46
CA ASP A 463 -18.84 18.25 -4.27
C ASP A 463 -17.36 18.53 -3.95
N ALA A 464 -16.69 17.52 -3.40
CA ALA A 464 -15.30 17.59 -2.98
C ALA A 464 -14.32 16.89 -3.94
N ASN A 465 -14.76 16.41 -5.10
CA ASN A 465 -13.93 15.57 -5.98
C ASN A 465 -12.70 16.30 -6.55
N ALA A 466 -12.76 17.63 -6.69
CA ALA A 466 -11.64 18.46 -7.12
C ALA A 466 -10.66 18.86 -6.00
N THR A 467 -10.98 18.54 -4.74
CA THR A 467 -10.17 18.93 -3.59
C THR A 467 -8.98 17.99 -3.37
N LYS A 468 -7.97 18.48 -2.62
CA LYS A 468 -6.76 17.70 -2.31
C LYS A 468 -7.02 16.66 -1.22
N ASN A 469 -7.76 17.03 -0.18
CA ASN A 469 -7.90 16.25 1.05
C ASN A 469 -9.25 15.54 1.18
N TYR A 470 -10.22 15.86 0.31
CA TYR A 470 -11.58 15.32 0.37
C TYR A 470 -11.99 14.72 -0.98
N THR A 471 -13.05 13.92 -0.98
CA THR A 471 -13.64 13.33 -2.18
C THR A 471 -15.12 13.04 -1.96
N GLY A 472 -15.86 12.83 -3.04
CA GLY A 472 -17.27 12.47 -2.99
C GLY A 472 -18.20 13.68 -3.04
N THR A 473 -19.49 13.37 -3.14
CA THR A 473 -20.57 14.35 -3.18
C THR A 473 -21.54 14.08 -2.03
N LEU A 474 -21.94 15.12 -1.31
CA LEU A 474 -22.85 15.05 -0.18
C LEU A 474 -24.03 16.00 -0.40
N LEU A 475 -25.25 15.53 -0.11
CA LEU A 475 -26.42 16.40 -0.01
C LEU A 475 -26.60 16.81 1.45
N VAL A 476 -26.46 18.11 1.71
CA VAL A 476 -26.67 18.73 3.01
C VAL A 476 -28.05 19.37 3.07
N LYS A 477 -28.86 19.00 4.06
CA LYS A 477 -30.20 19.53 4.28
C LYS A 477 -30.24 20.35 5.56
N LEU A 478 -30.63 21.61 5.49
CA LEU A 478 -30.70 22.50 6.66
C LEU A 478 -31.81 23.53 6.53
N GLN A 479 -32.12 24.23 7.62
CA GLN A 479 -33.05 25.35 7.60
C GLN A 479 -32.30 26.68 7.47
N ALA A 480 -32.75 27.56 6.58
CA ALA A 480 -32.22 28.91 6.43
C ALA A 480 -33.34 29.96 6.43
N LYS A 481 -33.03 31.20 6.83
CA LYS A 481 -33.96 32.34 6.77
C LYS A 481 -33.34 33.49 5.99
N ASN A 482 -34.14 34.15 5.17
CA ASN A 482 -33.75 35.37 4.49
C ASN A 482 -33.63 36.52 5.50
N GLY A 483 -32.43 37.08 5.67
CA GLY A 483 -32.17 38.21 6.53
C GLY A 483 -30.75 38.75 6.40
N THR A 484 -30.43 39.77 7.18
CA THR A 484 -29.09 40.37 7.21
C THR A 484 -28.20 39.60 8.19
N ILE A 485 -27.01 39.19 7.74
CA ILE A 485 -25.99 38.56 8.57
C ILE A 485 -25.33 39.67 9.41
N ASP A 486 -25.45 39.56 10.73
CA ASP A 486 -24.70 40.40 11.67
C ASP A 486 -23.32 39.77 11.91
N ILE A 487 -22.28 40.41 11.38
CA ILE A 487 -20.90 39.92 11.49
C ILE A 487 -20.31 40.09 12.90
N SER A 488 -21.04 40.72 13.84
CA SER A 488 -20.55 40.94 15.21
C SER A 488 -20.31 39.65 16.00
N ASN A 489 -20.84 38.52 15.53
CA ASN A 489 -20.59 37.20 16.09
C ASN A 489 -19.35 36.50 15.51
N LEU A 490 -18.68 37.11 14.52
CA LEU A 490 -17.52 36.54 13.81
C LEU A 490 -16.18 37.04 14.38
N ASN A 491 -16.14 37.48 15.65
CA ASN A 491 -14.89 37.89 16.28
C ASN A 491 -13.91 36.71 16.33
N GLN A 492 -12.64 36.94 16.00
CA GLN A 492 -11.62 35.89 15.98
C GLN A 492 -10.32 36.37 16.65
N ASP A 493 -9.70 35.49 17.42
CA ASP A 493 -8.32 35.68 17.87
C ASP A 493 -7.42 34.69 17.12
N LEU A 494 -6.62 35.23 16.19
CA LEU A 494 -5.70 34.51 15.33
C LEU A 494 -4.24 34.80 15.71
N THR A 495 -3.99 35.30 16.93
CA THR A 495 -2.62 35.60 17.41
C THR A 495 -1.72 34.38 17.58
N SER A 496 -2.30 33.17 17.54
CA SER A 496 -1.55 31.90 17.50
C SER A 496 -0.93 31.60 16.13
N GLN A 497 -1.33 32.32 15.07
CA GLN A 497 -0.81 32.16 13.73
C GLN A 497 0.52 32.91 13.55
N PRO A 498 1.36 32.54 12.56
CA PRO A 498 2.56 33.29 12.24
C PRO A 498 2.28 34.77 11.99
N ALA A 499 3.18 35.64 12.47
CA ALA A 499 3.01 37.07 12.29
C ALA A 499 3.10 37.46 10.80
N VAL A 500 2.16 38.29 10.35
CA VAL A 500 2.19 38.88 9.00
C VAL A 500 3.05 40.14 9.01
N SER A 501 3.64 40.46 7.86
CA SER A 501 4.54 41.62 7.72
C SER A 501 3.88 42.66 6.82
N GLU A 502 3.53 43.81 7.38
CA GLU A 502 2.91 44.93 6.66
C GLU A 502 3.67 46.24 6.97
N PRO A 503 3.64 47.25 6.10
CA PRO A 503 4.40 48.48 6.32
C PRO A 503 3.78 49.40 7.38
N ASP A 504 2.45 49.40 7.54
CA ASP A 504 1.74 50.18 8.54
C ASP A 504 0.34 49.58 8.83
N THR A 505 -0.52 50.34 9.51
CA THR A 505 -1.90 49.97 9.85
C THR A 505 -2.96 50.72 9.03
N LYS A 506 -2.61 51.22 7.83
CA LYS A 506 -3.60 51.79 6.91
C LYS A 506 -4.56 50.71 6.41
N PRO A 507 -5.76 51.07 5.95
CA PRO A 507 -6.80 50.09 5.61
C PRO A 507 -6.39 49.03 4.58
N ASN A 508 -5.61 49.38 3.56
CA ASN A 508 -5.22 48.43 2.50
C ASN A 508 -4.23 47.39 3.02
N GLU A 509 -3.33 47.80 3.90
CA GLU A 509 -2.30 47.03 4.57
C GLU A 509 -2.93 46.11 5.61
N LEU A 510 -3.93 46.58 6.36
CA LEU A 510 -4.74 45.72 7.24
C LEU A 510 -5.51 44.66 6.44
N ILE A 511 -6.09 45.02 5.30
CA ILE A 511 -6.77 44.06 4.40
C ILE A 511 -5.76 43.03 3.86
N ALA A 512 -4.60 43.48 3.39
CA ALA A 512 -3.54 42.61 2.88
C ALA A 512 -3.03 41.65 3.96
N GLY A 513 -2.82 42.14 5.17
CA GLY A 513 -2.41 41.35 6.33
C GLY A 513 -3.44 40.29 6.70
N LEU A 514 -4.73 40.66 6.78
CA LEU A 514 -5.81 39.72 7.06
C LEU A 514 -5.91 38.60 6.02
N LYS A 515 -5.70 38.92 4.73
CA LYS A 515 -5.71 37.92 3.65
C LYS A 515 -4.53 36.94 3.69
N GLN A 516 -3.43 37.31 4.35
CA GLN A 516 -2.26 36.46 4.53
C GLN A 516 -2.39 35.51 5.74
N VAL A 517 -3.27 35.82 6.70
CA VAL A 517 -3.45 35.00 7.90
C VAL A 517 -4.29 33.76 7.59
N THR A 518 -3.75 32.59 7.90
CA THR A 518 -4.46 31.32 7.81
C THR A 518 -5.54 31.20 8.88
N GLY A 519 -6.75 30.75 8.49
CA GLY A 519 -7.85 30.51 9.44
C GLY A 519 -8.79 31.70 9.66
N LEU A 520 -8.65 32.79 8.90
CA LEU A 520 -9.66 33.84 8.85
C LEU A 520 -11.01 33.24 8.39
N ASN A 521 -12.09 33.66 9.04
CA ASN A 521 -13.44 33.22 8.70
C ASN A 521 -13.75 33.53 7.22
N PRO A 522 -14.25 32.57 6.43
CA PRO A 522 -14.48 32.76 4.99
C PRO A 522 -15.41 33.91 4.66
N THR A 523 -16.44 34.15 5.47
CA THR A 523 -17.34 35.29 5.28
C THR A 523 -16.62 36.60 5.50
N LEU A 524 -15.78 36.70 6.53
CA LEU A 524 -14.94 37.89 6.71
C LEU A 524 -13.97 38.07 5.55
N LEU A 525 -13.31 36.99 5.11
CA LEU A 525 -12.38 37.00 3.99
C LEU A 525 -13.05 37.49 2.69
N TYR A 526 -14.24 36.98 2.36
CA TYR A 526 -15.07 37.43 1.24
C TYR A 526 -15.42 38.92 1.35
N LEU A 527 -15.81 39.37 2.55
CA LEU A 527 -16.21 40.76 2.80
C LEU A 527 -15.06 41.76 2.62
N LEU A 528 -13.80 41.34 2.78
CA LEU A 528 -12.63 42.19 2.54
C LEU A 528 -12.52 42.68 1.09
N ASP A 529 -13.18 42.01 0.14
CA ASP A 529 -13.22 42.38 -1.29
C ASP A 529 -14.45 43.19 -1.69
N GLN A 530 -15.39 43.43 -0.78
CA GLN A 530 -16.66 44.08 -1.09
C GLN A 530 -16.58 45.60 -0.98
N SER A 531 -17.19 46.29 -1.95
CA SER A 531 -17.41 47.73 -1.86
C SER A 531 -18.35 48.05 -0.69
N GLY A 532 -17.89 48.78 0.31
CA GLY A 532 -18.64 49.09 1.54
C GLY A 532 -18.04 48.49 2.82
N ILE A 533 -16.96 47.71 2.72
CA ILE A 533 -16.21 47.28 3.89
C ILE A 533 -15.33 48.42 4.43
N LYS A 534 -15.35 48.66 5.74
CA LYS A 534 -14.44 49.57 6.41
C LYS A 534 -13.55 48.77 7.37
N VAL A 535 -12.24 48.81 7.14
CA VAL A 535 -11.24 48.13 7.95
C VAL A 535 -10.40 49.17 8.68
N THR A 536 -10.33 49.08 10.01
CA THR A 536 -9.62 50.04 10.87
C THR A 536 -9.00 49.33 12.07
N THR A 537 -8.07 49.97 12.75
CA THR A 537 -7.56 49.50 14.05
C THR A 537 -7.30 50.71 14.95
N ASP A 538 -7.41 50.50 16.25
CA ASP A 538 -6.91 51.45 17.26
C ASP A 538 -5.52 51.03 17.77
N SER A 539 -5.03 49.86 17.36
CA SER A 539 -3.72 49.33 17.75
C SER A 539 -2.59 50.03 17.01
N VAL A 540 -1.48 50.25 17.71
CA VAL A 540 -0.25 50.80 17.13
C VAL A 540 0.64 49.65 16.67
N LEU A 541 1.08 49.69 15.41
CA LEU A 541 2.14 48.82 14.92
C LEU A 541 3.48 49.51 15.17
N ASN A 542 4.25 49.00 16.13
CA ASN A 542 5.59 49.53 16.38
C ASN A 542 6.55 49.02 15.29
N HIS A 543 7.45 49.90 14.85
CA HIS A 543 8.45 49.60 13.82
C HIS A 543 9.76 49.14 14.49
N ASP A 544 9.66 48.20 15.43
CA ASP A 544 10.78 47.69 16.23
C ASP A 544 11.27 46.30 15.74
N GLY A 545 10.73 45.82 14.62
CA GLY A 545 11.04 44.50 14.06
C GLY A 545 10.39 43.32 14.81
N LEU A 546 9.65 43.59 15.89
CA LEU A 546 8.94 42.58 16.67
C LEU A 546 7.48 42.47 16.21
N ALA A 547 6.88 41.32 16.51
CA ALA A 547 5.46 41.11 16.26
C ALA A 547 4.63 41.65 17.41
N HIS A 548 3.61 42.45 17.08
CA HIS A 548 2.65 43.04 18.01
C HIS A 548 1.25 42.54 17.71
N LYS A 549 0.42 42.45 18.75
CA LYS A 549 -1.00 42.15 18.59
C LYS A 549 -1.72 43.37 18.03
N ILE A 550 -2.38 43.21 16.88
CA ILE A 550 -3.21 44.23 16.25
C ILE A 550 -4.67 43.78 16.24
N ASP A 551 -5.54 44.58 16.85
CA ASP A 551 -6.99 44.34 16.87
C ASP A 551 -7.65 45.09 15.71
N ILE A 552 -8.04 44.35 14.68
CA ILE A 552 -8.58 44.91 13.44
C ILE A 552 -10.11 44.85 13.48
N LYS A 553 -10.74 46.02 13.34
CA LYS A 553 -12.19 46.19 13.22
C LYS A 553 -12.60 46.13 11.76
N ILE A 554 -13.45 45.17 11.42
CA ILE A 554 -14.06 45.00 10.11
C ILE A 554 -15.53 45.39 10.24
N THR A 555 -15.95 46.47 9.59
CA THR A 555 -17.32 46.98 9.65
C THR A 555 -17.98 46.87 8.29
N ALA A 556 -19.15 46.20 8.21
CA ALA A 556 -19.95 46.15 7.00
C ALA A 556 -20.87 47.39 6.92
N LEU A 557 -20.59 48.30 5.98
CA LEU A 557 -21.38 49.51 5.76
C LEU A 557 -22.13 49.41 4.43
N ALA A 558 -23.47 49.33 4.50
CA ALA A 558 -24.34 49.29 3.33
C ALA A 558 -24.01 48.16 2.32
N ILE A 559 -23.37 47.08 2.79
CA ILE A 559 -23.19 45.86 2.00
C ILE A 559 -24.53 45.11 2.02
N PRO A 560 -25.14 44.82 0.85
CA PRO A 560 -26.37 44.03 0.81
C PRO A 560 -26.18 42.75 1.62
N ASN A 561 -27.16 42.41 2.46
CA ASN A 561 -27.18 41.19 3.26
C ASN A 561 -26.21 41.13 4.46
N TYR A 562 -25.41 42.16 4.74
CA TYR A 562 -24.50 42.20 5.89
C TYR A 562 -24.62 43.48 6.73
N THR A 563 -24.43 43.36 8.05
CA THR A 563 -24.40 44.46 9.01
C THR A 563 -23.45 44.15 10.16
N GLY A 564 -23.17 45.14 11.01
CA GLY A 564 -22.39 44.96 12.24
C GLY A 564 -20.89 45.14 12.08
N GLN A 565 -20.15 44.77 13.12
CA GLN A 565 -18.69 44.92 13.19
C GLN A 565 -18.05 43.71 13.86
N ALA A 566 -17.12 43.07 13.17
CA ALA A 566 -16.26 42.02 13.72
C ALA A 566 -14.91 42.60 14.16
N VAL A 567 -14.31 42.01 15.20
CA VAL A 567 -12.94 42.28 15.64
C VAL A 567 -12.10 41.02 15.42
N VAL A 568 -11.03 41.16 14.65
CA VAL A 568 -10.05 40.10 14.40
C VAL A 568 -8.70 40.51 14.97
N SER A 569 -8.19 39.75 15.92
CA SER A 569 -6.84 39.95 16.48
C SER A 569 -5.81 39.12 15.72
N ILE A 570 -4.75 39.75 15.20
CA ILE A 570 -3.63 39.05 14.54
C ILE A 570 -2.28 39.52 15.08
N MET A 571 -1.24 38.71 14.92
CA MET A 571 0.13 39.16 15.11
C MET A 571 0.62 39.84 13.84
N MET A 572 1.06 41.09 13.92
CA MET A 572 1.66 41.83 12.81
C MET A 572 3.02 42.37 13.23
N LYS A 573 3.99 42.37 12.31
CA LYS A 573 5.25 43.10 12.47
C LYS A 573 5.40 44.10 11.33
N SER A 574 6.06 45.22 11.59
CA SER A 574 6.37 46.16 10.51
C SER A 574 7.38 45.54 9.55
N THR A 575 7.21 45.81 8.25
CA THR A 575 8.22 45.45 7.23
C THR A 575 9.49 46.27 7.35
N LYS A 576 9.45 47.38 8.12
CA LYS A 576 10.58 48.25 8.38
C LYS A 576 10.87 48.37 9.88
N ILE A 577 12.14 48.60 10.18
CA ILE A 577 12.61 48.96 11.52
C ILE A 577 12.97 50.44 11.53
N ASP A 578 12.32 51.22 12.39
CA ASP A 578 12.62 52.64 12.58
C ASP A 578 13.83 52.80 13.50
N ILE A 579 14.93 53.30 12.96
CA ILE A 579 16.19 53.50 13.71
C ILE A 579 16.29 54.88 14.37
N THR A 580 15.28 55.76 14.23
CA THR A 580 15.37 57.17 14.66
C THR A 580 15.78 57.33 16.12
N ASN A 581 15.29 56.43 16.99
CA ASN A 581 15.56 56.46 18.43
C ASN A 581 16.67 55.50 18.87
N ASP A 582 17.34 54.81 17.94
CA ASP A 582 18.37 53.81 18.27
C ASP A 582 19.76 54.41 18.50
N GLY A 583 19.94 55.70 18.20
CA GLY A 583 21.21 56.42 18.35
C GLY A 583 21.45 56.92 19.78
N ASP A 584 22.72 56.97 20.18
CA ASP A 584 23.13 57.47 21.51
C ASP A 584 24.55 58.09 21.49
N ASP A 585 24.98 58.66 22.62
CA ASP A 585 26.33 59.20 22.85
C ASP A 585 27.23 58.15 23.53
N TYR A 586 28.15 57.60 22.74
CA TYR A 586 29.15 56.62 23.16
C TYR A 586 30.57 57.23 23.26
N THR A 587 30.69 58.53 23.54
CA THR A 587 32.00 59.20 23.68
C THR A 587 32.84 58.73 24.87
N ASN A 588 32.30 57.88 25.73
CA ASN A 588 33.03 57.12 26.74
C ASN A 588 33.85 55.95 26.14
N GLN A 589 33.63 55.59 24.88
CA GLN A 589 34.33 54.52 24.16
C GLN A 589 35.24 55.11 23.09
N HIS A 590 36.46 54.58 22.99
CA HIS A 590 37.50 55.11 22.12
C HIS A 590 37.74 54.20 20.91
N VAL A 591 37.68 54.76 19.71
CA VAL A 591 37.92 54.05 18.45
C VAL A 591 39.11 54.67 17.73
N THR A 592 40.12 53.87 17.41
CA THR A 592 41.27 54.29 16.60
C THR A 592 41.13 53.69 15.20
N ILE A 593 40.68 54.49 14.22
CA ILE A 593 40.40 54.00 12.88
C ILE A 593 40.47 55.09 11.80
N GLY A 594 41.17 54.77 10.70
CA GLY A 594 41.22 55.61 9.50
C GLY A 594 41.87 56.98 9.69
N ASN A 595 41.89 57.78 8.62
CA ASN A 595 42.36 59.18 8.60
C ASN A 595 41.36 60.11 7.87
N ASP A 596 40.11 59.65 7.68
CA ASP A 596 39.05 60.40 7.02
C ASP A 596 37.68 60.12 7.69
N LEU A 597 36.63 60.78 7.22
CA LEU A 597 35.24 60.56 7.64
C LEU A 597 34.38 60.04 6.48
N ASN A 598 34.96 59.24 5.57
CA ASN A 598 34.16 58.63 4.51
C ASN A 598 33.23 57.54 5.10
N ALA A 599 32.17 57.17 4.37
CA ALA A 599 31.18 56.21 4.85
C ALA A 599 31.80 54.88 5.32
N ASN A 600 32.80 54.34 4.61
CA ASN A 600 33.46 53.09 5.00
C ASN A 600 34.21 53.22 6.33
N THR A 601 34.90 54.34 6.55
CA THR A 601 35.62 54.60 7.81
C THR A 601 34.64 54.75 8.97
N LEU A 602 33.53 55.46 8.77
CA LEU A 602 32.48 55.63 9.78
C LEU A 602 31.79 54.30 10.12
N ILE A 603 31.45 53.50 9.11
CA ILE A 603 30.85 52.16 9.28
C ILE A 603 31.82 51.23 10.02
N ALA A 604 33.10 51.25 9.66
CA ALA A 604 34.12 50.46 10.33
C ALA A 604 34.30 50.88 11.80
N ALA A 605 34.18 52.18 12.11
CA ALA A 605 34.24 52.70 13.48
C ALA A 605 33.08 52.17 14.34
N LEU A 606 31.85 52.20 13.81
CA LEU A 606 30.68 51.64 14.48
C LEU A 606 30.82 50.11 14.69
N ASN A 607 31.29 49.39 13.67
CA ASN A 607 31.51 47.94 13.77
C ASN A 607 32.59 47.56 14.80
N GLN A 608 33.63 48.40 14.98
CA GLN A 608 34.68 48.17 15.97
C GLN A 608 34.16 48.27 17.42
N LEU A 609 33.17 49.12 17.68
CA LEU A 609 32.50 49.20 18.98
C LEU A 609 31.61 47.98 19.25
N GLY A 610 31.01 47.41 18.21
CA GLY A 610 30.25 46.17 18.29
C GLY A 610 28.90 46.28 19.03
N PRO A 611 28.12 45.19 19.06
CA PRO A 611 26.72 45.18 19.50
C PRO A 611 26.54 45.36 21.02
N THR A 612 27.61 45.22 21.80
CA THR A 612 27.59 45.47 23.25
C THR A 612 27.57 46.94 23.61
N ILE A 613 27.84 47.82 22.64
CA ILE A 613 27.93 49.28 22.82
C ILE A 613 26.93 49.97 21.91
N VAL A 614 26.97 49.67 20.62
CA VAL A 614 26.07 50.29 19.62
C VAL A 614 24.82 49.43 19.46
N ASN A 615 23.65 50.06 19.37
CA ASN A 615 22.38 49.37 19.15
C ASN A 615 22.46 48.41 17.95
N GLU A 616 21.97 47.18 18.14
CA GLU A 616 22.04 46.11 17.14
C GLU A 616 21.32 46.48 15.84
N ASN A 617 20.21 47.22 15.90
CA ASN A 617 19.48 47.68 14.72
C ASN A 617 20.34 48.64 13.88
N ILE A 618 21.10 49.53 14.52
CA ILE A 618 22.04 50.42 13.83
C ILE A 618 23.15 49.61 13.13
N LEU A 619 23.76 48.66 13.85
CA LEU A 619 24.83 47.83 13.28
C LEU A 619 24.33 46.92 12.17
N ALA A 620 23.07 46.51 12.22
CA ALA A 620 22.43 45.76 11.15
C ALA A 620 22.10 46.68 9.95
N ALA A 621 21.56 47.88 10.20
CA ALA A 621 21.19 48.84 9.17
C ALA A 621 22.39 49.28 8.32
N ILE A 622 23.52 49.62 8.94
CA ILE A 622 24.73 50.09 8.20
C ILE A 622 25.37 49.03 7.29
N LYS A 623 24.88 47.78 7.31
CA LYS A 623 25.28 46.74 6.34
C LYS A 623 24.48 46.81 5.04
N ASP A 624 23.33 47.48 5.03
CA ASP A 624 22.56 47.73 3.81
C ASP A 624 23.26 48.82 2.98
N PRO A 625 23.64 48.53 1.72
CA PRO A 625 24.34 49.49 0.87
C PRO A 625 23.51 50.74 0.50
N GLN A 626 22.20 50.73 0.75
CA GLN A 626 21.32 51.87 0.55
C GLN A 626 21.26 52.82 1.76
N VAL A 627 21.86 52.45 2.90
CA VAL A 627 22.01 53.34 4.06
C VAL A 627 23.10 54.37 3.80
N ILE A 628 22.78 55.63 4.04
CA ILE A 628 23.72 56.74 3.90
C ILE A 628 24.32 57.02 5.27
N VAL A 629 25.63 56.80 5.40
CA VAL A 629 26.40 57.10 6.62
C VAL A 629 27.30 58.30 6.38
N THR A 630 27.08 59.38 7.12
CA THR A 630 27.79 60.66 6.95
C THR A 630 28.16 61.27 8.29
N SER A 631 29.04 62.28 8.27
CA SER A 631 29.33 63.11 9.42
C SER A 631 29.56 64.56 8.97
N ASP A 632 29.05 65.50 9.75
CA ASP A 632 29.31 66.93 9.65
C ASP A 632 30.34 67.42 10.67
N SER A 633 30.91 66.49 11.45
CA SER A 633 31.85 66.83 12.52
C SER A 633 33.23 67.19 11.96
N PRO A 634 33.92 68.18 12.54
CA PRO A 634 35.30 68.46 12.18
C PRO A 634 36.21 67.31 12.62
N PHE A 635 37.07 66.81 11.72
CA PHE A 635 38.05 65.77 12.03
C PHE A 635 39.45 66.21 11.62
N GLN A 636 40.39 66.11 12.55
CA GLN A 636 41.81 66.43 12.33
C GLN A 636 42.65 65.16 12.45
N VAL A 637 43.59 64.99 11.53
CA VAL A 637 44.58 63.90 11.55
C VAL A 637 45.74 64.28 12.47
N ASP A 638 45.46 64.43 13.76
CA ASP A 638 46.42 64.90 14.77
C ASP A 638 46.71 63.85 15.86
N ASN A 639 46.20 62.62 15.68
CA ASN A 639 46.34 61.51 16.61
C ASN A 639 45.79 61.84 18.02
N LYS A 640 44.79 62.74 18.10
CA LYS A 640 44.00 62.97 19.30
C LYS A 640 42.57 62.45 19.12
N PRO A 641 41.88 62.08 20.21
CA PRO A 641 40.47 61.73 20.14
C PRO A 641 39.60 62.97 19.85
N HIS A 642 38.77 62.90 18.80
CA HIS A 642 37.77 63.90 18.45
C HIS A 642 36.37 63.31 18.57
N SER A 643 35.41 64.11 19.04
CA SER A 643 34.02 63.69 19.09
C SER A 643 33.39 63.82 17.71
N ILE A 644 32.94 62.70 17.16
CA ILE A 644 32.35 62.61 15.83
C ILE A 644 30.89 62.21 15.96
N LYS A 645 30.01 63.09 15.47
CA LYS A 645 28.59 62.80 15.25
C LYS A 645 28.45 62.13 13.88
N ILE A 646 27.97 60.90 13.90
CA ILE A 646 27.65 60.10 12.73
C ILE A 646 26.13 60.14 12.53
N THR A 647 25.71 60.49 11.33
CA THR A 647 24.33 60.44 10.88
C THR A 647 24.15 59.21 10.01
N ILE A 648 23.19 58.36 10.40
CA ILE A 648 22.84 57.12 9.71
C ILE A 648 21.42 57.31 9.18
N ASP A 649 21.29 57.44 7.86
CA ASP A 649 20.02 57.71 7.19
C ASP A 649 19.57 56.48 6.38
N ALA A 650 18.43 55.93 6.79
CA ALA A 650 17.86 54.71 6.24
C ALA A 650 16.66 54.95 5.31
N GLN A 651 16.35 56.21 4.95
CA GLN A 651 15.14 56.58 4.22
C GLN A 651 14.95 55.89 2.85
N TYR A 652 16.04 55.39 2.25
CA TYR A 652 16.03 54.75 0.93
C TYR A 652 16.11 53.22 0.98
N THR A 653 16.06 52.62 2.17
CA THR A 653 16.19 51.17 2.33
C THR A 653 14.84 50.47 2.32
N LYS A 654 14.88 49.15 2.09
CA LYS A 654 13.68 48.30 2.17
C LYS A 654 13.38 47.81 3.59
N GLN A 655 14.39 47.71 4.46
CA GLN A 655 14.28 47.07 5.77
C GLN A 655 14.30 48.05 6.95
N TYR A 656 14.76 49.28 6.73
CA TYR A 656 14.92 50.29 7.76
C TYR A 656 14.29 51.62 7.33
N GLU A 657 13.98 52.47 8.30
CA GLU A 657 13.58 53.85 8.06
C GLU A 657 14.03 54.76 9.20
N GLY A 658 13.86 56.06 8.99
CA GLY A 658 14.30 57.06 9.96
C GLY A 658 15.76 57.45 9.81
N THR A 659 16.20 58.33 10.71
CA THR A 659 17.57 58.84 10.75
C THR A 659 18.08 58.77 12.18
N ALA A 660 19.11 57.96 12.41
CA ALA A 660 19.76 57.83 13.71
C ALA A 660 20.99 58.74 13.81
N HIS A 661 21.27 59.23 15.02
CA HIS A 661 22.50 59.97 15.30
C HIS A 661 23.30 59.26 16.38
N VAL A 662 24.53 58.88 16.04
CA VAL A 662 25.46 58.23 16.97
C VAL A 662 26.65 59.13 17.18
N LYS A 663 27.07 59.34 18.43
CA LYS A 663 28.24 60.16 18.74
C LYS A 663 29.33 59.28 19.35
N ILE A 664 30.52 59.26 18.74
CA ILE A 664 31.65 58.44 19.19
C ILE A 664 32.92 59.26 19.33
N LEU A 665 33.92 58.73 20.03
CA LEU A 665 35.24 59.33 20.14
C LEU A 665 36.20 58.62 19.16
N MET A 666 36.55 59.29 18.05
CA MET A 666 37.43 58.74 17.02
C MET A 666 38.82 59.37 17.08
N GLN A 667 39.86 58.56 16.90
CA GLN A 667 41.25 59.00 16.76
C GLN A 667 41.83 58.49 15.44
N SER A 668 42.53 59.38 14.73
CA SER A 668 43.22 59.05 13.48
C SER A 668 44.40 58.10 13.69
N ASN A 669 44.64 57.16 12.76
CA ASN A 669 45.79 56.26 12.82
C ASN A 669 47.12 57.01 12.55
N LYS A 670 48.15 56.76 13.39
CA LYS A 670 49.49 57.33 13.20
C LYS A 670 50.05 56.97 11.82
N ILE A 671 50.21 57.95 10.92
CA ILE A 671 51.12 57.80 9.79
C ILE A 671 52.54 57.99 10.32
N ASN A 672 53.26 56.90 10.54
CA ASN A 672 54.69 56.95 10.81
C ASN A 672 55.40 57.27 9.48
N ILE A 673 55.42 58.54 9.07
CA ILE A 673 56.36 58.99 8.03
C ILE A 673 57.71 59.20 8.72
N THR A 674 58.38 58.11 9.09
CA THR A 674 59.83 58.16 9.26
C THR A 674 60.45 58.03 7.89
N ASN A 675 60.98 59.16 7.42
CA ASN A 675 61.95 59.31 6.33
C ASN A 675 62.56 58.00 5.83
N ASP A 676 62.21 57.61 4.61
CA ASP A 676 63.19 56.94 3.75
C ASP A 676 63.26 57.71 2.43
N SER A 677 64.35 58.45 2.29
CA SER A 677 64.72 59.15 1.07
C SER A 677 65.08 58.12 0.00
N GLY A 678 64.22 57.92 -0.99
CA GLY A 678 64.61 57.17 -2.17
C GLY A 678 63.49 56.87 -3.16
N TYR A 679 63.42 57.69 -4.22
CA TYR A 679 62.91 57.33 -5.55
C TYR A 679 61.43 56.91 -5.71
N TYR A 680 60.58 57.85 -6.13
CA TYR A 680 60.21 58.04 -7.54
C TYR A 680 59.09 59.11 -7.65
N SER A 681 59.40 60.17 -8.40
CA SER A 681 58.42 61.01 -9.09
C SER A 681 57.64 60.19 -10.13
N GLN A 682 56.46 60.68 -10.52
CA GLN A 682 55.51 60.19 -11.55
C GLN A 682 54.38 59.36 -10.89
N TYR A 683 53.13 59.81 -10.77
CA TYR A 683 52.27 60.41 -11.79
C TYR A 683 51.32 61.47 -11.21
N GLN A 684 51.28 62.61 -11.87
CA GLN A 684 50.17 63.56 -11.84
C GLN A 684 48.96 63.02 -12.62
N ASN A 685 47.79 63.55 -12.25
CA ASN A 685 46.49 63.57 -12.95
C ASN A 685 45.58 62.35 -12.74
N VAL A 686 44.46 62.56 -12.03
CA VAL A 686 43.09 62.46 -12.62
C VAL A 686 42.13 63.39 -11.84
N ILE A 687 41.87 64.56 -12.43
CA ILE A 687 40.55 65.18 -12.72
C ILE A 687 39.50 65.27 -11.58
N PHE A 688 39.27 66.52 -11.15
CA PHE A 688 38.00 67.01 -10.62
C PHE A 688 36.88 66.92 -11.67
N PHE A 689 35.73 66.36 -11.32
CA PHE A 689 34.46 66.84 -11.85
C PHE A 689 33.41 66.91 -10.74
N ALA A 690 33.13 68.15 -10.33
CA ALA A 690 31.85 68.53 -9.75
C ALA A 690 30.76 68.42 -10.82
N ARG A 691 29.54 68.03 -10.44
CA ARG A 691 28.30 68.43 -11.11
C ARG A 691 27.10 68.26 -10.18
N TYR A 692 26.45 69.42 -9.96
CA TYR A 692 25.08 69.76 -9.56
C TYR A 692 24.14 68.69 -9.02
#